data_AF-A0A413VN82-F1
#
_entry.id   AF-A0A413VN82-F1
#
_cell.length_a   1.000
_cell.length_b   1.000
_cell.length_c   1.000
_cell.angle_alpha   90.00
_cell.angle_beta   90.00
_cell.angle_gamma   90.00
#
_symmetry.space_group_name_H-M   'P 1'
#
loop_
_entity.id
_entity.type
_entity.pdbx_description
1 polymer ?
#
loop_
_entity_poly.entity_id
_entity_poly.type
_entity_poly.pdbx_seq_one_letter_code
_entity_poly.pdbx_strand_id
1 'polypeptide(L)'
;MKKIKNWFFKTCPRSGRIVGINKKNVVLKICFPLMGLTALIWFLIRVVPKPSRIAYPCQQVAAPLAFSFLAFFSSTLVGWGAWKKFLQLRNSRHFYKGLAVLFAGVLLSGTFYIMSVDNSLFGQAVGKQIDNGSDMGTFTPTDKPNAPMGVARGIHPGRVAWAHDPQAAVWDGKHGLYSDADNNSQTRVCDMMEGVIISLTHQKTIDRAWDELFRTFNKKKGKGATGYKEGEKIAIKVNLNDNGGSNIIDATPQSVYALLHQLVDIMNVPQHCITVYDAQRRGISAIYTYLQPVYPDVVYQNWGGFVPDVIRYSSEITDPGAMSLARAAYEADYMINMALMKRHSRPTDNWKDSAGQTGITATGKNHFGSIGNVSPLHLSIRDWSKFRGMGTYNSIVDLMAHERLGGNTLVYIVDAMYVNPIHNGRAVRFKRAPFNDGWTSSFLASNDQVAIESVVLDFIRSEMPVVANADNFMHEAANIGNPPSGIRYEGRAQKSLGVHEHWNNPDDRMYSRNLKTGKGIELYRVPLDAERPAIEYFYSDRISKIEDQSVTLYWKTSNGEEVLLNGEAVAANDSCVVKPETSLMYELAVKKGGTVQAVQKLVVRSFTDVRCYDVKEAQTEGSAIVEAGSFAEFRGEKGSSKGALTWQIDVPATGEYYLLFSYSGGSPVPSYLYLNNQLVSENIGYLATSGSKKGEFAFPVTLTAGKNSMKLEHLGKRSNRIYSVTVAREKKPTIP
;
A
#
# COMPACT_ATOMS: atom_id res chain seq x y z
N MET A 1 11.77 -50.01 -11.33
CA MET A 1 11.27 -48.67 -10.93
C MET A 1 11.25 -47.61 -12.05
N LYS A 2 12.36 -47.28 -12.74
CA LYS A 2 12.43 -46.15 -13.72
C LYS A 2 11.31 -46.18 -14.81
N LYS A 3 10.99 -47.36 -15.37
CA LYS A 3 9.88 -47.54 -16.34
C LYS A 3 8.50 -47.20 -15.74
N ILE A 4 8.22 -47.59 -14.49
CA ILE A 4 6.95 -47.30 -13.79
C ILE A 4 6.80 -45.79 -13.53
N LYS A 5 7.89 -45.13 -13.10
CA LYS A 5 7.88 -43.67 -12.86
C LYS A 5 7.47 -42.89 -14.12
N ASN A 6 8.03 -43.25 -15.27
CA ASN A 6 7.73 -42.61 -16.56
C ASN A 6 6.35 -42.98 -17.12
N TRP A 7 5.74 -44.06 -16.64
CA TRP A 7 4.37 -44.46 -17.00
C TRP A 7 3.32 -43.52 -16.40
N PHE A 8 3.45 -43.21 -15.10
CA PHE A 8 2.49 -42.35 -14.40
C PHE A 8 2.83 -40.85 -14.51
N PHE A 9 4.11 -40.51 -14.57
CA PHE A 9 4.56 -39.12 -14.45
C PHE A 9 5.38 -38.66 -15.67
N LYS A 10 5.12 -37.42 -16.11
CA LYS A 10 6.06 -36.69 -16.98
C LYS A 10 7.28 -36.31 -16.13
N THR A 11 8.45 -36.71 -16.57
CA THR A 11 9.72 -36.35 -15.90
C THR A 11 10.54 -35.40 -16.77
N CYS A 12 11.16 -34.38 -16.18
CA CYS A 12 12.08 -33.50 -16.88
C CYS A 12 13.29 -34.29 -17.40
N PRO A 13 13.62 -34.26 -18.71
CA PRO A 13 14.75 -35.02 -19.26
C PRO A 13 16.10 -34.68 -18.62
N ARG A 14 16.29 -33.41 -18.22
CA ARG A 14 17.57 -32.89 -17.71
C ARG A 14 17.77 -33.06 -16.19
N SER A 15 16.69 -33.23 -15.42
CA SER A 15 16.76 -33.27 -13.94
C SER A 15 16.07 -34.47 -13.28
N GLY A 16 15.33 -35.31 -14.03
CA GLY A 16 14.64 -36.49 -13.51
C GLY A 16 13.48 -36.21 -12.54
N ARG A 17 13.19 -34.94 -12.23
CA ARG A 17 12.06 -34.49 -11.40
C ARG A 17 10.73 -34.69 -12.12
N ILE A 18 9.68 -34.97 -11.35
CA ILE A 18 8.31 -35.07 -11.86
C ILE A 18 7.82 -33.64 -12.13
N VAL A 19 7.37 -33.39 -13.37
CA VAL A 19 6.89 -32.08 -13.85
C VAL A 19 5.42 -32.13 -14.30
N GLY A 20 4.72 -33.23 -13.98
CA GLY A 20 3.29 -33.40 -14.25
C GLY A 20 2.90 -34.88 -14.38
N ILE A 21 1.61 -35.13 -14.59
CA ILE A 21 1.05 -36.47 -14.80
C ILE A 21 0.99 -36.77 -16.31
N ASN A 22 1.26 -38.02 -16.71
CA ASN A 22 1.21 -38.42 -18.10
C ASN A 22 -0.24 -38.66 -18.58
N LYS A 23 -0.97 -37.57 -18.85
CA LYS A 23 -2.39 -37.58 -19.29
C LYS A 23 -2.70 -38.42 -20.54
N LYS A 24 -1.70 -38.87 -21.31
CA LYS A 24 -1.88 -39.74 -22.50
C LYS A 24 -1.93 -41.24 -22.17
N ASN A 25 -1.62 -41.67 -20.93
CA ASN A 25 -1.54 -43.09 -20.60
C ASN A 25 -2.90 -43.69 -20.25
N VAL A 26 -3.33 -44.73 -20.98
CA VAL A 26 -4.61 -45.44 -20.77
C VAL A 26 -4.63 -46.17 -19.41
N VAL A 27 -3.48 -46.63 -18.91
CA VAL A 27 -3.35 -47.26 -17.58
C VAL A 27 -3.83 -46.32 -16.47
N LEU A 28 -3.58 -45.01 -16.62
CA LEU A 28 -4.03 -44.00 -15.66
C LEU A 28 -5.57 -43.86 -15.62
N LYS A 29 -6.26 -44.10 -16.73
CA LYS A 29 -7.74 -44.12 -16.79
C LYS A 29 -8.34 -45.38 -16.15
N ILE A 30 -7.64 -46.51 -16.25
CA ILE A 30 -8.07 -47.80 -15.66
C ILE A 30 -7.74 -47.86 -14.16
N CYS A 31 -6.63 -47.27 -13.73
CA CYS A 31 -6.24 -47.22 -12.32
C CYS A 31 -6.98 -46.14 -11.51
N PHE A 32 -7.54 -45.10 -12.14
CA PHE A 32 -8.22 -44.01 -11.42
C PHE A 32 -9.41 -44.49 -10.55
N PRO A 33 -10.32 -45.38 -11.02
CA PRO A 33 -11.35 -45.97 -10.17
C PRO A 33 -10.80 -46.77 -8.99
N LEU A 34 -9.72 -47.55 -9.19
CA LEU A 34 -9.09 -48.34 -8.13
C LEU A 34 -8.38 -47.46 -7.09
N MET A 35 -7.72 -46.38 -7.52
CA MET A 35 -7.10 -45.38 -6.64
C MET A 35 -8.14 -44.60 -5.84
N GLY A 36 -9.26 -44.21 -6.47
CA GLY A 36 -10.34 -43.50 -5.78
C GLY A 36 -11.13 -44.40 -4.82
N LEU A 37 -11.36 -45.66 -5.18
CA LEU A 37 -11.97 -46.66 -4.27
C LEU A 37 -11.08 -46.95 -3.06
N THR A 38 -9.76 -47.12 -3.25
CA THR A 38 -8.83 -47.32 -2.13
C THR A 38 -8.70 -46.07 -1.27
N ALA A 39 -8.72 -44.87 -1.85
CA ALA A 39 -8.81 -43.61 -1.11
C ALA A 39 -10.12 -43.51 -0.30
N LEU A 40 -11.27 -43.91 -0.87
CA LEU A 40 -12.57 -43.94 -0.19
C LEU A 40 -12.59 -44.92 0.98
N ILE A 41 -12.11 -46.15 0.78
CA ILE A 41 -12.03 -47.18 1.84
C ILE A 41 -11.13 -46.67 2.98
N TRP A 42 -9.96 -46.10 2.65
CA TRP A 42 -9.05 -45.54 3.64
C TRP A 42 -9.65 -44.35 4.40
N PHE A 43 -10.35 -43.46 3.70
CA PHE A 43 -11.05 -42.32 4.28
C PHE A 43 -12.15 -42.79 5.26
N LEU A 44 -12.99 -43.74 4.86
CA LEU A 44 -14.04 -44.30 5.71
C LEU A 44 -13.45 -44.97 6.96
N ILE A 45 -12.46 -45.84 6.81
CA ILE A 45 -11.79 -46.53 7.93
C ILE A 45 -11.14 -45.55 8.92
N ARG A 46 -10.59 -44.44 8.45
CA ARG A 46 -9.87 -43.48 9.31
C ARG A 46 -10.78 -42.43 9.93
N VAL A 47 -11.72 -41.88 9.16
CA VAL A 47 -12.53 -40.71 9.54
C VAL A 47 -13.84 -41.11 10.23
N VAL A 48 -14.55 -42.15 9.80
CA VAL A 48 -15.84 -42.53 10.44
C VAL A 48 -15.66 -42.87 11.94
N PRO A 49 -14.64 -43.61 12.39
CA PRO A 49 -14.45 -43.88 13.82
C PRO A 49 -13.93 -42.67 14.64
N LYS A 50 -13.42 -41.62 13.99
CA LYS A 50 -12.98 -40.37 14.66
C LYS A 50 -12.98 -39.21 13.67
N PRO A 51 -14.09 -38.45 13.53
CA PRO A 51 -14.27 -37.45 12.48
C PRO A 51 -13.19 -36.37 12.41
N SER A 52 -12.57 -35.99 13.53
CA SER A 52 -11.48 -35.00 13.56
C SER A 52 -10.23 -35.38 12.78
N ARG A 53 -10.06 -36.66 12.39
CA ARG A 53 -8.95 -37.11 11.53
C ARG A 53 -9.05 -36.60 10.08
N ILE A 54 -10.17 -36.03 9.65
CA ILE A 54 -10.32 -35.39 8.34
C ILE A 54 -9.30 -34.27 8.09
N ALA A 55 -8.82 -33.62 9.16
CA ALA A 55 -7.82 -32.56 9.11
C ALA A 55 -6.37 -33.06 8.87
N TYR A 56 -6.12 -34.37 8.87
CA TYR A 56 -4.76 -34.90 8.66
C TYR A 56 -4.33 -34.74 7.19
N PRO A 57 -3.09 -34.31 6.88
CA PRO A 57 -2.64 -34.07 5.50
C PRO A 57 -2.86 -35.26 4.55
N CYS A 58 -2.70 -36.49 5.05
CA CYS A 58 -2.95 -37.70 4.27
C CYS A 58 -4.44 -37.92 3.94
N GLN A 59 -5.35 -37.48 4.81
CA GLN A 59 -6.80 -37.53 4.58
C GLN A 59 -7.26 -36.37 3.69
N GLN A 60 -6.62 -35.19 3.79
CA GLN A 60 -6.86 -34.07 2.88
C GLN A 60 -6.48 -34.39 1.42
N VAL A 61 -5.49 -35.25 1.19
CA VAL A 61 -5.17 -35.78 -0.15
C VAL A 61 -6.11 -36.93 -0.56
N ALA A 62 -6.52 -37.78 0.37
CA ALA A 62 -7.41 -38.92 0.08
C ALA A 62 -8.86 -38.49 -0.23
N ALA A 63 -9.39 -37.47 0.46
CA ALA A 63 -10.79 -37.09 0.36
C ALA A 63 -11.20 -36.63 -1.05
N PRO A 64 -10.46 -35.74 -1.76
CA PRO A 64 -10.79 -35.39 -3.14
C PRO A 64 -10.77 -36.61 -4.07
N LEU A 65 -9.80 -37.52 -3.93
CA LEU A 65 -9.73 -38.74 -4.74
C LEU A 65 -10.92 -39.69 -4.48
N ALA A 66 -11.37 -39.78 -3.23
CA ALA A 66 -12.55 -40.55 -2.84
C ALA A 66 -13.85 -39.95 -3.41
N PHE A 67 -14.03 -38.63 -3.30
CA PHE A 67 -15.22 -37.94 -3.80
C PHE A 67 -15.30 -37.92 -5.33
N SER A 68 -14.17 -37.74 -6.04
CA SER A 68 -14.15 -37.84 -7.50
C SER A 68 -14.52 -39.24 -8.00
N PHE A 69 -14.16 -40.31 -7.26
CA PHE A 69 -14.62 -41.67 -7.56
C PHE A 69 -16.12 -41.87 -7.31
N LEU A 70 -16.67 -41.35 -6.21
CA LEU A 70 -18.11 -41.37 -5.96
C LEU A 70 -18.88 -40.62 -7.05
N ALA A 71 -18.41 -39.45 -7.47
CA ALA A 71 -19.00 -38.67 -8.57
C ALA A 71 -18.93 -39.44 -9.90
N PHE A 72 -17.78 -40.05 -10.22
CA PHE A 72 -17.63 -40.90 -11.40
C PHE A 72 -18.62 -42.07 -11.40
N PHE A 73 -18.73 -42.82 -10.30
CA PHE A 73 -19.64 -43.95 -10.19
C PHE A 73 -21.11 -43.53 -10.26
N SER A 74 -21.45 -42.41 -9.62
CA SER A 74 -22.79 -41.80 -9.69
C SER A 74 -23.15 -41.39 -11.12
N SER A 75 -22.20 -40.82 -11.89
CA SER A 75 -22.43 -40.47 -13.30
C SER A 75 -22.86 -41.67 -14.14
N THR A 76 -22.21 -42.83 -13.94
CA THR A 76 -22.52 -44.07 -14.67
C THR A 76 -23.85 -44.67 -14.24
N LEU A 77 -24.14 -44.72 -12.94
CA LEU A 77 -25.43 -45.23 -12.43
C LEU A 77 -26.62 -44.39 -12.89
N VAL A 78 -26.52 -43.06 -12.83
CA VAL A 78 -27.58 -42.15 -13.28
C VAL A 78 -27.81 -42.27 -14.79
N GLY A 79 -26.73 -42.29 -15.59
CA GLY A 79 -26.83 -42.49 -17.05
C GLY A 79 -27.48 -43.82 -17.42
N TRP A 80 -27.06 -44.92 -16.79
CA TRP A 80 -27.63 -46.26 -17.03
C TRP A 80 -29.08 -46.38 -16.56
N GLY A 81 -29.41 -45.82 -15.39
CA GLY A 81 -30.77 -45.80 -14.86
C GLY A 81 -31.73 -45.01 -15.76
N ALA A 82 -31.33 -43.83 -16.21
CA ALA A 82 -32.09 -43.02 -17.15
C ALA A 82 -32.27 -43.73 -18.50
N TRP A 83 -31.22 -44.35 -19.04
CA TRP A 83 -31.29 -45.13 -20.27
C TRP A 83 -32.25 -46.32 -20.17
N LYS A 84 -32.19 -47.09 -19.07
CA LYS A 84 -33.10 -48.22 -18.82
C LYS A 84 -34.56 -47.75 -18.70
N LYS A 85 -34.80 -46.64 -18.00
CA LYS A 85 -36.14 -46.03 -17.86
C LYS A 85 -36.66 -45.48 -19.19
N PHE A 86 -35.80 -44.88 -20.00
CA PHE A 86 -36.12 -44.45 -21.37
C PHE A 86 -36.52 -45.64 -22.24
N LEU A 87 -35.74 -46.72 -22.28
CA LEU A 87 -36.06 -47.92 -23.06
C LEU A 87 -37.41 -48.54 -22.68
N GLN A 88 -37.75 -48.56 -21.38
CA GLN A 88 -39.07 -48.99 -20.90
C GLN A 88 -40.22 -48.09 -21.38
N LEU A 89 -39.99 -46.77 -21.42
CA LEU A 89 -41.02 -45.79 -21.82
C LEU A 89 -41.09 -45.56 -23.33
N ARG A 90 -40.05 -45.93 -24.09
CA ARG A 90 -39.91 -45.68 -25.54
C ARG A 90 -41.05 -46.28 -26.36
N ASN A 91 -41.52 -47.46 -25.99
CA ASN A 91 -42.59 -48.17 -26.70
C ASN A 91 -43.98 -47.90 -26.08
N SER A 92 -44.12 -46.88 -25.21
CA SER A 92 -45.36 -46.53 -24.51
C SER A 92 -45.97 -45.23 -25.05
N ARG A 93 -47.26 -44.98 -24.73
CA ARG A 93 -47.93 -43.68 -24.96
C ARG A 93 -47.28 -42.51 -24.18
N HIS A 94 -46.24 -42.75 -23.40
CA HIS A 94 -45.51 -41.75 -22.61
C HIS A 94 -44.09 -41.50 -23.12
N PHE A 95 -43.83 -41.72 -24.42
CA PHE A 95 -42.55 -41.45 -25.09
C PHE A 95 -41.91 -40.11 -24.69
N TYR A 96 -42.67 -39.01 -24.69
CA TYR A 96 -42.20 -37.68 -24.27
C TYR A 96 -41.69 -37.63 -22.82
N LYS A 97 -42.32 -38.36 -21.88
CA LYS A 97 -41.83 -38.49 -20.49
C LYS A 97 -40.53 -39.31 -20.46
N GLY A 98 -40.42 -40.34 -21.30
CA GLY A 98 -39.17 -41.08 -21.49
C GLY A 98 -38.04 -40.20 -22.01
N LEU A 99 -38.30 -39.34 -22.99
CA LEU A 99 -37.34 -38.40 -23.56
C LEU A 99 -36.88 -37.37 -22.50
N ALA A 100 -37.80 -36.84 -21.70
CA ALA A 100 -37.48 -35.93 -20.60
C ALA A 100 -36.60 -36.59 -19.52
N VAL A 101 -36.88 -37.85 -19.16
CA VAL A 101 -36.05 -38.64 -18.24
C VAL A 101 -34.65 -38.88 -18.82
N LEU A 102 -34.55 -39.17 -20.13
CA LEU A 102 -33.25 -39.33 -20.79
C LEU A 102 -32.45 -38.01 -20.77
N PHE A 103 -33.08 -36.89 -21.11
CA PHE A 103 -32.43 -35.58 -21.14
C PHE A 103 -31.95 -35.14 -19.76
N ALA A 104 -32.81 -35.25 -18.72
CA ALA A 104 -32.42 -35.00 -17.34
C ALA A 104 -31.30 -35.94 -16.86
N GLY A 105 -31.35 -37.21 -17.24
CA GLY A 105 -30.30 -38.20 -16.95
C GLY A 105 -28.96 -37.89 -17.61
N VAL A 106 -28.96 -37.42 -18.86
CA VAL A 106 -27.75 -36.98 -19.58
C VAL A 106 -27.16 -35.74 -18.93
N LEU A 107 -27.98 -34.75 -18.55
CA LEU A 107 -27.52 -33.56 -17.84
C LEU A 107 -26.92 -33.90 -16.47
N LEU A 108 -27.62 -34.70 -15.65
CA LEU A 108 -27.14 -35.13 -14.33
C LEU A 108 -25.86 -35.99 -14.43
N SER A 109 -25.82 -36.94 -15.37
CA SER A 109 -24.63 -37.77 -15.63
C SER A 109 -23.45 -36.91 -16.09
N GLY A 110 -23.68 -35.96 -17.00
CA GLY A 110 -22.68 -34.98 -17.45
C GLY A 110 -22.14 -34.12 -16.31
N THR A 111 -23.01 -33.60 -15.44
CA THR A 111 -22.62 -32.83 -14.25
C THR A 111 -21.76 -33.67 -13.30
N PHE A 112 -22.19 -34.89 -12.94
CA PHE A 112 -21.39 -35.78 -12.08
C PHE A 112 -20.06 -36.19 -12.73
N TYR A 113 -20.03 -36.37 -14.05
CA TYR A 113 -18.80 -36.65 -14.78
C TYR A 113 -17.82 -35.46 -14.73
N ILE A 114 -18.31 -34.24 -14.97
CA ILE A 114 -17.50 -33.01 -14.84
C ILE A 114 -16.96 -32.88 -13.40
N MET A 115 -17.79 -33.08 -12.37
CA MET A 115 -17.37 -33.08 -10.97
C MET A 115 -16.34 -34.17 -10.62
N SER A 116 -16.26 -35.26 -11.41
CA SER A 116 -15.27 -36.33 -11.22
C SER A 116 -13.91 -36.05 -11.87
N VAL A 117 -13.87 -35.16 -12.86
CA VAL A 117 -12.66 -34.80 -13.62
C VAL A 117 -12.10 -33.45 -13.16
N ASP A 118 -12.97 -32.54 -12.73
CA ASP A 118 -12.61 -31.23 -12.17
C ASP A 118 -12.61 -31.27 -10.63
N ASN A 119 -11.45 -31.61 -10.07
CA ASN A 119 -11.24 -31.64 -8.62
C ASN A 119 -11.31 -30.25 -7.95
N SER A 120 -11.49 -29.14 -8.67
CA SER A 120 -11.55 -27.81 -8.05
C SER A 120 -12.70 -27.67 -7.04
N LEU A 121 -13.88 -28.24 -7.35
CA LEU A 121 -15.06 -28.18 -6.50
C LEU A 121 -14.88 -28.91 -5.15
N PHE A 122 -14.22 -30.07 -5.13
CA PHE A 122 -13.96 -30.81 -3.89
C PHE A 122 -12.64 -30.41 -3.20
N GLY A 123 -11.64 -29.96 -3.96
CA GLY A 123 -10.38 -29.45 -3.44
C GLY A 123 -10.55 -28.12 -2.68
N GLN A 124 -11.43 -27.23 -3.15
CA GLN A 124 -11.76 -25.98 -2.44
C GLN A 124 -12.61 -26.19 -1.17
N ALA A 125 -13.25 -27.35 -1.01
CA ALA A 125 -14.02 -27.67 0.21
C ALA A 125 -13.10 -28.02 1.40
N VAL A 126 -11.87 -28.47 1.14
CA VAL A 126 -10.87 -28.78 2.17
C VAL A 126 -10.13 -27.50 2.57
N GLY A 127 -10.78 -26.66 3.37
CA GLY A 127 -10.13 -25.57 4.11
C GLY A 127 -10.18 -24.19 3.49
N LYS A 128 -11.38 -23.67 3.17
CA LYS A 128 -11.55 -22.20 3.25
C LYS A 128 -11.22 -21.76 4.68
N GLN A 129 -10.30 -20.81 4.82
CA GLN A 129 -9.98 -20.16 6.08
C GLN A 129 -11.19 -19.29 6.51
N ILE A 130 -12.04 -19.88 7.36
CA ILE A 130 -13.25 -19.24 7.92
C ILE A 130 -12.89 -18.72 9.31
N ASP A 131 -12.55 -17.43 9.36
CA ASP A 131 -12.19 -16.69 10.59
C ASP A 131 -13.33 -15.79 11.11
N ASN A 132 -14.44 -15.66 10.37
CA ASN A 132 -15.57 -14.83 10.81
C ASN A 132 -16.11 -15.36 12.14
N GLY A 133 -16.15 -14.52 13.17
CA GLY A 133 -16.58 -14.87 14.52
C GLY A 133 -15.56 -15.66 15.35
N SER A 134 -14.28 -15.72 14.96
CA SER A 134 -13.22 -16.22 15.84
C SER A 134 -12.54 -15.12 16.64
N ASP A 135 -12.03 -15.49 17.81
CA ASP A 135 -11.20 -14.64 18.66
C ASP A 135 -9.80 -14.46 18.05
N MET A 136 -9.30 -13.22 18.07
CA MET A 136 -7.95 -12.86 17.62
C MET A 136 -6.90 -13.00 18.74
N GLY A 137 -7.33 -13.17 19.99
CA GLY A 137 -6.46 -13.10 21.16
C GLY A 137 -5.74 -11.77 21.30
N THR A 138 -4.81 -11.71 22.25
CA THR A 138 -3.94 -10.54 22.48
C THR A 138 -2.48 -10.98 22.41
N PHE A 139 -1.64 -10.15 21.81
CA PHE A 139 -0.21 -10.37 21.69
C PHE A 139 0.47 -10.36 23.06
N THR A 140 1.25 -11.39 23.33
CA THR A 140 2.33 -11.41 24.32
C THR A 140 3.53 -12.05 23.62
N PRO A 141 4.73 -11.44 23.62
CA PRO A 141 5.91 -12.05 23.02
C PRO A 141 6.15 -13.46 23.57
N THR A 142 6.49 -14.40 22.69
CA THR A 142 6.96 -15.72 23.09
C THR A 142 8.39 -15.70 23.63
N ASP A 143 9.18 -14.72 23.19
CA ASP A 143 10.56 -14.52 23.62
C ASP A 143 10.69 -13.67 24.88
N LYS A 144 11.82 -13.84 25.56
CA LYS A 144 12.23 -12.92 26.62
C LYS A 144 12.68 -11.57 26.03
N PRO A 145 12.49 -10.47 26.77
CA PRO A 145 13.17 -9.20 26.49
C PRO A 145 14.67 -9.39 26.22
N ASN A 146 15.20 -8.62 25.27
CA ASN A 146 16.61 -8.59 24.89
C ASN A 146 17.21 -9.95 24.44
N ALA A 147 16.41 -10.80 23.80
CA ALA A 147 16.83 -12.08 23.22
C ALA A 147 16.92 -12.01 21.68
N PRO A 148 18.04 -11.53 21.09
CA PRO A 148 18.14 -11.30 19.66
C PRO A 148 18.25 -12.57 18.82
N MET A 149 17.46 -12.62 17.75
CA MET A 149 17.52 -13.63 16.69
C MET A 149 17.75 -13.02 15.31
N GLY A 150 18.34 -13.79 14.41
CA GLY A 150 18.78 -13.31 13.10
C GLY A 150 20.13 -12.59 13.13
N VAL A 151 20.37 -11.73 12.13
CA VAL A 151 21.66 -11.04 11.95
C VAL A 151 21.41 -9.59 11.57
N ALA A 152 21.84 -8.70 12.45
CA ALA A 152 21.70 -7.26 12.35
C ALA A 152 22.39 -6.68 11.11
N ARG A 153 21.74 -5.74 10.42
CA ARG A 153 22.16 -5.15 9.13
C ARG A 153 22.23 -3.62 9.19
N GLY A 154 22.84 -3.03 8.16
CA GLY A 154 23.04 -1.58 8.03
C GLY A 154 24.50 -1.17 8.24
N ILE A 155 24.77 0.13 8.05
CA ILE A 155 26.08 0.75 8.32
C ILE A 155 26.37 0.63 9.83
N HIS A 156 25.41 1.04 10.66
CA HIS A 156 25.33 0.67 12.08
C HIS A 156 24.43 -0.57 12.23
N PRO A 157 24.97 -1.77 12.52
CA PRO A 157 24.19 -3.01 12.44
C PRO A 157 23.04 -3.05 13.46
N GLY A 158 21.80 -3.17 12.96
CA GLY A 158 20.59 -3.27 13.78
C GLY A 158 20.09 -1.93 14.34
N ARG A 159 20.64 -0.80 13.87
CA ARG A 159 20.20 0.53 14.29
C ARG A 159 18.83 0.87 13.73
N VAL A 160 17.95 1.34 14.61
CA VAL A 160 16.75 2.09 14.27
C VAL A 160 16.94 3.49 14.84
N ALA A 161 17.12 4.49 13.98
CA ALA A 161 17.16 5.89 14.38
C ALA A 161 15.73 6.37 14.66
N TRP A 162 15.52 7.13 15.72
CA TRP A 162 14.23 7.70 16.13
C TRP A 162 14.37 9.19 16.46
N ALA A 163 13.73 10.04 15.66
CA ALA A 163 13.57 11.46 15.93
C ALA A 163 12.16 11.73 16.45
N HIS A 164 12.02 12.64 17.41
CA HIS A 164 10.77 13.07 18.02
C HIS A 164 10.85 14.55 18.41
N ASP A 165 10.02 15.38 17.77
CA ASP A 165 9.79 16.78 18.13
C ASP A 165 8.29 16.98 18.35
N PRO A 166 7.83 17.29 19.59
CA PRO A 166 6.41 17.44 19.90
C PRO A 166 5.72 18.61 19.16
N GLN A 167 6.48 19.54 18.57
CA GLN A 167 5.94 20.65 17.76
C GLN A 167 5.89 20.34 16.26
N ALA A 168 6.34 19.16 15.81
CA ALA A 168 6.30 18.80 14.39
C ALA A 168 4.89 18.50 13.86
N ALA A 169 4.02 17.85 14.65
CA ALA A 169 2.58 17.71 14.39
C ALA A 169 1.80 18.42 15.50
N VAL A 170 0.94 19.37 15.12
CA VAL A 170 0.23 20.27 16.05
C VAL A 170 -1.29 20.28 15.84
N TRP A 171 -1.82 19.40 14.99
CA TRP A 171 -3.25 19.31 14.70
C TRP A 171 -4.12 19.20 15.97
N ASP A 172 -5.17 20.01 16.08
CA ASP A 172 -6.04 19.99 17.27
C ASP A 172 -6.95 18.74 17.35
N GLY A 173 -7.03 17.96 16.26
CA GLY A 173 -7.89 16.77 16.13
C GLY A 173 -9.34 17.07 15.74
N LYS A 174 -9.67 18.32 15.41
CA LYS A 174 -11.05 18.82 15.19
C LYS A 174 -11.20 19.62 13.90
N HIS A 175 -10.33 20.59 13.65
CA HIS A 175 -10.44 21.51 12.52
C HIS A 175 -9.55 21.07 11.35
N GLY A 176 -10.02 21.25 10.12
CA GLY A 176 -9.27 20.84 8.91
C GLY A 176 -8.97 19.35 8.83
N LEU A 177 -7.93 19.04 8.05
CA LEU A 177 -7.32 17.72 7.92
C LEU A 177 -5.97 17.68 8.64
N TYR A 178 -5.61 16.53 9.22
CA TYR A 178 -4.26 16.30 9.78
C TYR A 178 -3.13 16.58 8.78
N SER A 179 -3.42 16.50 7.48
CA SER A 179 -2.50 16.73 6.36
C SER A 179 -2.42 18.19 5.90
N ASP A 180 -3.24 19.10 6.46
CA ASP A 180 -3.22 20.51 6.07
C ASP A 180 -1.89 21.17 6.48
N ALA A 181 -1.54 22.25 5.78
CA ALA A 181 -0.21 22.87 5.85
C ALA A 181 0.06 23.59 7.19
N ASP A 182 -0.98 24.01 7.89
CA ASP A 182 -0.97 24.65 9.22
C ASP A 182 -0.86 23.64 10.38
N ASN A 183 -1.09 22.36 10.11
CA ASN A 183 -1.14 21.31 11.13
C ASN A 183 0.20 20.57 11.35
N ASN A 184 1.22 20.82 10.51
CA ASN A 184 2.54 20.20 10.63
C ASN A 184 3.66 21.18 10.26
N SER A 185 4.64 21.35 11.14
CA SER A 185 5.77 22.25 10.97
C SER A 185 6.79 21.70 9.97
N GLN A 186 6.82 22.28 8.77
CA GLN A 186 7.66 21.76 7.67
C GLN A 186 9.15 21.81 8.03
N THR A 187 9.62 22.82 8.78
CA THR A 187 11.01 22.87 9.25
C THR A 187 11.32 21.70 10.18
N ARG A 188 10.49 21.45 11.20
CA ARG A 188 10.71 20.37 12.17
C ARG A 188 10.62 18.99 11.53
N VAL A 189 9.71 18.82 10.57
CA VAL A 189 9.60 17.59 9.76
C VAL A 189 10.87 17.36 8.92
N CYS A 190 11.45 18.42 8.33
CA CYS A 190 12.75 18.34 7.66
C CYS A 190 13.89 17.99 8.63
N ASP A 191 13.98 18.64 9.78
CA ASP A 191 15.01 18.39 10.79
C ASP A 191 14.98 16.95 11.32
N MET A 192 13.79 16.42 11.60
CA MET A 192 13.63 15.03 12.01
C MET A 192 14.01 14.05 10.91
N MET A 193 13.63 14.32 9.65
CA MET A 193 13.98 13.48 8.50
C MET A 193 15.50 13.47 8.26
N GLU A 194 16.13 14.64 8.25
CA GLU A 194 17.59 14.78 8.14
C GLU A 194 18.31 14.05 9.28
N GLY A 195 17.86 14.29 10.52
CA GLY A 195 18.44 13.68 11.72
C GLY A 195 18.38 12.15 11.73
N VAL A 196 17.26 11.54 11.30
CA VAL A 196 17.20 10.06 11.20
C VAL A 196 18.10 9.53 10.08
N ILE A 197 18.17 10.18 8.91
CA ILE A 197 19.00 9.75 7.79
C ILE A 197 20.49 9.84 8.14
N ILE A 198 20.96 10.98 8.68
CA ILE A 198 22.34 11.15 9.14
C ILE A 198 22.70 10.08 10.18
N SER A 199 21.81 9.81 11.13
CA SER A 199 22.04 8.84 12.22
C SER A 199 22.19 7.38 11.76
N LEU A 200 21.81 7.05 10.52
CA LEU A 200 22.09 5.74 9.91
C LEU A 200 23.52 5.61 9.37
N THR A 201 24.29 6.69 9.30
CA THR A 201 25.59 6.77 8.60
C THR A 201 26.73 7.16 9.54
N HIS A 202 27.96 7.25 9.03
CA HIS A 202 29.09 7.81 9.78
C HIS A 202 29.28 9.32 9.54
N GLN A 203 28.35 9.96 8.83
CA GLN A 203 28.45 11.35 8.40
C GLN A 203 27.82 12.34 9.39
N LYS A 204 28.00 13.64 9.10
CA LYS A 204 27.46 14.76 9.89
C LYS A 204 26.60 15.72 9.08
N THR A 205 26.47 15.50 7.77
CA THR A 205 25.75 16.36 6.83
C THR A 205 24.96 15.46 5.88
N ILE A 206 23.79 15.94 5.47
CA ILE A 206 22.80 15.12 4.75
C ILE A 206 23.24 14.69 3.34
N ASP A 207 24.01 15.54 2.65
CA ASP A 207 24.64 15.25 1.35
C ASP A 207 25.54 14.00 1.43
N ARG A 208 26.43 13.97 2.42
CA ARG A 208 27.36 12.86 2.63
C ARG A 208 26.64 11.61 3.12
N ALA A 209 25.61 11.77 3.96
CA ALA A 209 24.82 10.66 4.45
C ALA A 209 24.14 9.90 3.30
N TRP A 210 23.52 10.61 2.35
CA TRP A 210 22.96 9.99 1.16
C TRP A 210 24.02 9.34 0.27
N ASP A 211 25.17 9.98 0.02
CA ASP A 211 26.28 9.35 -0.74
C ASP A 211 26.78 8.05 -0.07
N GLU A 212 26.97 8.03 1.26
CA GLU A 212 27.37 6.81 1.99
C GLU A 212 26.32 5.69 1.89
N LEU A 213 25.03 6.04 1.98
CA LEU A 213 23.91 5.09 1.80
C LEU A 213 23.93 4.48 0.38
N PHE A 214 24.02 5.32 -0.67
CA PHE A 214 24.11 4.85 -2.05
C PHE A 214 25.34 3.96 -2.28
N ARG A 215 26.54 4.37 -1.83
CA ARG A 215 27.76 3.56 -1.95
C ARG A 215 27.66 2.21 -1.25
N THR A 216 27.12 2.19 -0.04
CA THR A 216 26.95 0.97 0.75
C THR A 216 25.97 0.01 0.08
N PHE A 217 24.85 0.53 -0.42
CA PHE A 217 23.85 -0.25 -1.13
C PHE A 217 24.34 -0.76 -2.49
N ASN A 218 25.03 0.08 -3.27
CA ASN A 218 25.62 -0.32 -4.55
C ASN A 218 26.70 -1.39 -4.38
N LYS A 219 27.52 -1.31 -3.31
CA LYS A 219 28.46 -2.38 -2.95
C LYS A 219 27.73 -3.69 -2.64
N LYS A 220 26.63 -3.66 -1.88
CA LYS A 220 25.77 -4.82 -1.59
C LYS A 220 25.10 -5.40 -2.86
N LYS A 221 24.74 -4.55 -3.83
CA LYS A 221 24.16 -4.94 -5.14
C LYS A 221 25.19 -5.44 -6.16
N GLY A 222 26.49 -5.36 -5.86
CA GLY A 222 27.56 -5.69 -6.82
C GLY A 222 27.86 -4.61 -7.86
N LYS A 223 27.24 -3.43 -7.77
CA LYS A 223 27.55 -2.22 -8.58
C LYS A 223 28.89 -1.56 -8.17
N GLY A 224 29.46 -1.94 -7.03
CA GLY A 224 30.67 -1.33 -6.45
C GLY A 224 30.35 -0.17 -5.49
N ALA A 225 31.36 0.43 -4.86
CA ALA A 225 31.18 1.50 -3.87
C ALA A 225 30.98 2.90 -4.51
N THR A 226 30.05 3.02 -5.45
CA THR A 226 29.70 4.26 -6.16
C THR A 226 28.43 4.88 -5.59
N GLY A 227 28.36 6.22 -5.53
CA GLY A 227 27.14 6.94 -5.20
C GLY A 227 26.05 6.81 -6.28
N TYR A 228 25.00 7.62 -6.15
CA TYR A 228 23.96 7.78 -7.18
C TYR A 228 24.57 8.17 -8.53
N LYS A 229 23.98 7.68 -9.64
CA LYS A 229 24.30 8.12 -11.00
C LYS A 229 23.08 8.74 -11.66
N GLU A 230 23.30 9.82 -12.39
CA GLU A 230 22.26 10.50 -13.16
C GLU A 230 21.49 9.51 -14.06
N GLY A 231 20.16 9.61 -14.05
CA GLY A 231 19.26 8.73 -14.78
C GLY A 231 18.82 7.47 -14.01
N GLU A 232 19.49 7.08 -12.92
CA GLU A 232 19.02 5.96 -12.08
C GLU A 232 17.69 6.31 -11.40
N LYS A 233 16.75 5.36 -11.38
CA LYS A 233 15.37 5.60 -10.93
C LYS A 233 15.18 5.34 -9.43
N ILE A 234 14.48 6.25 -8.75
CA ILE A 234 14.11 6.12 -7.33
C ILE A 234 12.58 5.95 -7.19
N ALA A 235 12.13 4.86 -6.58
CA ALA A 235 10.72 4.65 -6.25
C ALA A 235 10.48 4.83 -4.74
N ILE A 236 9.69 5.82 -4.37
CA ILE A 236 9.30 6.13 -2.98
C ILE A 236 7.92 5.52 -2.74
N LYS A 237 7.88 4.37 -2.04
CA LYS A 237 6.62 3.72 -1.64
C LYS A 237 6.08 4.39 -0.38
N VAL A 238 5.13 5.31 -0.55
CA VAL A 238 4.35 5.92 0.54
C VAL A 238 3.19 5.00 0.93
N ASN A 239 2.75 5.03 2.18
CA ASN A 239 1.56 4.27 2.62
C ASN A 239 0.30 5.12 2.45
N LEU A 240 -0.59 4.71 1.53
CA LEU A 240 -1.87 5.38 1.24
C LEU A 240 -3.07 4.45 1.52
N ASN A 241 -2.95 3.56 2.52
CA ASN A 241 -3.94 2.52 2.83
C ASN A 241 -5.38 3.04 2.89
N ASP A 242 -5.58 4.28 3.32
CA ASP A 242 -6.89 4.83 3.61
C ASP A 242 -7.49 5.64 2.45
N ASN A 243 -6.78 5.67 1.31
CA ASN A 243 -7.09 6.45 0.12
C ASN A 243 -7.15 7.96 0.37
N GLY A 244 -6.43 8.46 1.37
CA GLY A 244 -6.13 9.87 1.58
C GLY A 244 -7.35 10.78 1.77
N GLY A 245 -7.08 12.09 1.73
CA GLY A 245 -8.11 13.14 1.65
C GLY A 245 -9.14 13.15 2.78
N SER A 246 -8.89 12.54 3.93
CA SER A 246 -9.80 12.55 5.09
C SER A 246 -8.99 12.43 6.38
N ASN A 247 -9.62 12.55 7.54
CA ASN A 247 -8.96 12.35 8.85
C ASN A 247 -8.72 10.87 9.23
N ILE A 248 -8.52 10.01 8.24
CA ILE A 248 -7.94 8.67 8.39
C ILE A 248 -6.50 8.79 7.86
N ILE A 249 -5.52 8.47 8.71
CA ILE A 249 -4.13 8.88 8.47
C ILE A 249 -3.49 8.04 7.36
N ASP A 250 -2.90 8.72 6.38
CA ASP A 250 -1.96 8.22 5.39
C ASP A 250 -0.65 9.06 5.49
N ALA A 251 0.34 8.83 4.63
CA ALA A 251 1.61 9.58 4.68
C ALA A 251 1.39 11.10 4.58
N THR A 252 1.99 11.89 5.47
CA THR A 252 1.77 13.35 5.44
C THR A 252 2.47 13.97 4.22
N PRO A 253 1.90 15.01 3.59
CA PRO A 253 2.58 15.73 2.51
C PRO A 253 3.94 16.27 2.95
N GLN A 254 4.04 16.75 4.19
CA GLN A 254 5.25 17.33 4.77
C GLN A 254 6.38 16.29 4.90
N SER A 255 6.04 15.03 5.24
CA SER A 255 6.98 13.89 5.29
C SER A 255 7.58 13.61 3.92
N VAL A 256 6.75 13.65 2.87
CA VAL A 256 7.20 13.45 1.48
C VAL A 256 8.01 14.64 0.99
N TYR A 257 7.64 15.87 1.38
CA TYR A 257 8.38 17.08 1.04
C TYR A 257 9.81 17.02 1.62
N ALA A 258 9.95 16.66 2.90
CA ALA A 258 11.25 16.55 3.54
C ALA A 258 12.19 15.55 2.82
N LEU A 259 11.64 14.43 2.32
CA LEU A 259 12.41 13.47 1.54
C LEU A 259 12.73 13.99 0.12
N LEU A 260 11.76 14.60 -0.59
CA LEU A 260 12.01 15.15 -1.92
C LEU A 260 12.99 16.33 -1.89
N HIS A 261 12.94 17.18 -0.87
CA HIS A 261 13.90 18.27 -0.67
C HIS A 261 15.34 17.73 -0.58
N GLN A 262 15.57 16.68 0.22
CA GLN A 262 16.90 16.06 0.30
C GLN A 262 17.34 15.42 -1.02
N LEU A 263 16.43 14.75 -1.74
CA LEU A 263 16.79 14.07 -2.99
C LEU A 263 16.98 15.05 -4.17
N VAL A 264 16.10 16.03 -4.31
CA VAL A 264 16.07 16.98 -5.43
C VAL A 264 16.98 18.18 -5.17
N ASP A 265 16.72 18.94 -4.10
CA ASP A 265 17.41 20.22 -3.86
C ASP A 265 18.85 20.03 -3.36
N ILE A 266 19.14 18.95 -2.62
CA ILE A 266 20.47 18.68 -2.05
C ILE A 266 21.25 17.66 -2.88
N MET A 267 20.67 16.48 -3.15
CA MET A 267 21.34 15.42 -3.91
C MET A 267 21.24 15.59 -5.43
N ASN A 268 20.54 16.60 -5.94
CA ASN A 268 20.40 16.91 -7.37
C ASN A 268 19.87 15.72 -8.20
N VAL A 269 19.04 14.85 -7.60
CA VAL A 269 18.36 13.78 -8.34
C VAL A 269 17.33 14.41 -9.27
N PRO A 270 17.38 14.15 -10.59
CA PRO A 270 16.39 14.69 -11.51
C PRO A 270 14.97 14.27 -11.12
N GLN A 271 14.05 15.23 -11.01
CA GLN A 271 12.69 15.01 -10.54
C GLN A 271 11.97 13.87 -11.30
N HIS A 272 12.13 13.80 -12.62
CA HIS A 272 11.54 12.77 -13.48
C HIS A 272 12.11 11.35 -13.26
N CYS A 273 13.23 11.21 -12.54
CA CYS A 273 13.76 9.92 -12.08
C CYS A 273 13.10 9.44 -10.78
N ILE A 274 12.30 10.29 -10.11
CA ILE A 274 11.63 9.97 -8.85
C ILE A 274 10.15 9.64 -9.09
N THR A 275 9.70 8.50 -8.57
CA THR A 275 8.29 8.10 -8.55
C THR A 275 7.80 7.95 -7.12
N VAL A 276 6.91 8.83 -6.65
CA VAL A 276 6.19 8.67 -5.38
C VAL A 276 4.91 7.88 -5.64
N TYR A 277 4.70 6.74 -4.97
CA TYR A 277 3.59 5.85 -5.33
C TYR A 277 2.94 5.04 -4.21
N ASP A 278 1.68 4.68 -4.46
CA ASP A 278 1.02 3.46 -3.95
C ASP A 278 0.11 2.91 -5.06
N ALA A 279 0.40 1.71 -5.55
CA ALA A 279 -0.27 1.12 -6.71
C ALA A 279 -1.57 0.36 -6.36
N GLN A 280 -1.92 0.18 -5.09
CA GLN A 280 -3.23 -0.39 -4.68
C GLN A 280 -4.21 0.68 -4.18
N ARG A 281 -3.79 1.94 -4.18
CA ARG A 281 -4.51 3.04 -3.55
C ARG A 281 -4.61 4.20 -4.51
N ARG A 282 -5.72 4.94 -4.44
CA ARG A 282 -5.94 6.08 -5.33
C ARG A 282 -5.74 7.45 -4.64
N GLY A 283 -5.40 7.45 -3.36
CA GLY A 283 -5.46 8.61 -2.46
C GLY A 283 -4.26 9.55 -2.40
N ILE A 284 -3.48 9.73 -3.46
CA ILE A 284 -2.24 10.53 -3.39
C ILE A 284 -2.49 12.05 -3.38
N SER A 285 -3.73 12.51 -3.47
CA SER A 285 -4.11 13.92 -3.66
C SER A 285 -3.55 14.90 -2.63
N ALA A 286 -3.41 14.51 -1.35
CA ALA A 286 -2.85 15.42 -0.35
C ALA A 286 -1.37 15.72 -0.63
N ILE A 287 -0.61 14.68 -0.98
CA ILE A 287 0.78 14.76 -1.42
C ILE A 287 0.85 15.54 -2.75
N TYR A 288 0.02 15.17 -3.74
CA TYR A 288 0.04 15.81 -5.05
C TYR A 288 -0.22 17.32 -4.97
N THR A 289 -1.29 17.74 -4.29
CA THR A 289 -1.69 19.16 -4.20
C THR A 289 -0.65 20.02 -3.49
N TYR A 290 0.04 19.48 -2.49
CA TYR A 290 1.06 20.21 -1.73
C TYR A 290 2.42 20.23 -2.44
N LEU A 291 2.83 19.12 -3.07
CA LEU A 291 4.18 19.00 -3.64
C LEU A 291 4.27 19.30 -5.14
N GLN A 292 3.26 19.02 -5.96
CA GLN A 292 3.36 19.20 -7.42
C GLN A 292 3.61 20.66 -7.86
N PRO A 293 3.16 21.71 -7.13
CA PRO A 293 3.57 23.08 -7.42
C PRO A 293 5.08 23.34 -7.23
N VAL A 294 5.74 22.62 -6.34
CA VAL A 294 7.18 22.78 -6.01
C VAL A 294 8.07 21.81 -6.82
N TYR A 295 7.63 20.55 -6.94
CA TYR A 295 8.30 19.48 -7.67
C TYR A 295 7.38 18.97 -8.79
N PRO A 296 7.22 19.73 -9.89
CA PRO A 296 6.23 19.44 -10.92
C PRO A 296 6.56 18.23 -11.79
N ASP A 297 7.84 17.87 -11.91
CA ASP A 297 8.32 16.81 -12.81
C ASP A 297 8.46 15.45 -12.09
N VAL A 298 8.16 15.38 -10.79
CA VAL A 298 8.11 14.13 -10.02
C VAL A 298 6.87 13.32 -10.41
N VAL A 299 7.03 12.01 -10.57
CA VAL A 299 5.93 11.12 -10.96
C VAL A 299 5.11 10.71 -9.72
N TYR A 300 3.91 11.26 -9.56
CA TYR A 300 2.97 10.90 -8.49
C TYR A 300 2.02 9.79 -8.96
N GLN A 301 2.45 8.53 -8.87
CA GLN A 301 1.67 7.39 -9.35
C GLN A 301 0.71 6.86 -8.27
N ASN A 302 -0.60 6.99 -8.51
CA ASN A 302 -1.62 6.24 -7.78
C ASN A 302 -2.17 5.09 -8.64
N TRP A 303 -2.47 3.96 -8.02
CA TRP A 303 -3.06 2.76 -8.64
C TRP A 303 -2.30 2.15 -9.85
N GLY A 304 -2.53 0.85 -10.10
CA GLY A 304 -2.27 0.25 -11.40
C GLY A 304 -0.80 0.19 -11.81
N GLY A 305 -0.58 0.21 -13.14
CA GLY A 305 0.75 0.08 -13.74
C GLY A 305 1.45 -1.23 -13.38
N PHE A 306 0.75 -2.36 -13.37
CA PHE A 306 1.33 -3.64 -12.94
C PHE A 306 2.07 -4.38 -14.05
N VAL A 307 3.25 -4.90 -13.72
CA VAL A 307 4.01 -5.88 -14.52
C VAL A 307 3.63 -7.28 -14.01
N PRO A 308 3.05 -8.15 -14.85
CA PRO A 308 2.59 -9.47 -14.42
C PRO A 308 3.74 -10.46 -14.22
N ASP A 309 3.47 -11.50 -13.44
CA ASP A 309 4.33 -12.68 -13.27
C ASP A 309 5.75 -12.42 -12.69
N VAL A 310 5.92 -11.30 -11.97
CA VAL A 310 7.21 -10.91 -11.36
C VAL A 310 7.49 -11.65 -10.06
N ILE A 311 6.48 -11.78 -9.20
CA ILE A 311 6.65 -12.28 -7.84
C ILE A 311 6.43 -13.80 -7.78
N ARG A 312 7.20 -14.47 -6.93
CA ARG A 312 7.05 -15.88 -6.57
C ARG A 312 6.86 -15.95 -5.06
N TYR A 313 5.81 -16.63 -4.64
CA TYR A 313 5.53 -16.91 -3.23
C TYR A 313 5.97 -18.33 -2.88
N SER A 314 6.39 -18.50 -1.64
CA SER A 314 7.07 -19.73 -1.18
C SER A 314 6.13 -20.85 -0.75
N SER A 315 4.82 -20.61 -0.78
CA SER A 315 3.79 -21.55 -0.33
C SER A 315 2.51 -21.39 -1.16
N GLU A 316 1.34 -21.12 -0.55
CA GLU A 316 0.03 -21.36 -1.18
C GLU A 316 -0.49 -20.28 -2.15
N ILE A 317 0.22 -19.16 -2.34
CA ILE A 317 -0.27 -18.03 -3.13
C ILE A 317 0.10 -18.19 -4.62
N THR A 318 -0.90 -18.44 -5.47
CA THR A 318 -0.74 -18.63 -6.92
C THR A 318 -1.66 -17.72 -7.76
N ASP A 319 -2.20 -16.66 -7.18
CA ASP A 319 -3.06 -15.72 -7.90
C ASP A 319 -2.24 -14.83 -8.85
N PRO A 320 -2.57 -14.72 -10.15
CA PRO A 320 -1.77 -13.92 -11.10
C PRO A 320 -1.68 -12.44 -10.73
N GLY A 321 -2.71 -11.87 -10.10
CA GLY A 321 -2.70 -10.49 -9.60
C GLY A 321 -1.75 -10.34 -8.41
N ALA A 322 -1.76 -11.28 -7.47
CA ALA A 322 -0.80 -11.33 -6.36
C ALA A 322 0.65 -11.47 -6.86
N MET A 323 0.85 -12.16 -7.97
CA MET A 323 2.17 -12.34 -8.60
C MET A 323 2.62 -11.13 -9.45
N SER A 324 1.80 -10.07 -9.55
CA SER A 324 2.10 -8.86 -10.34
C SER A 324 2.67 -7.74 -9.47
N LEU A 325 3.69 -7.03 -9.97
CA LEU A 325 4.40 -5.95 -9.26
C LEU A 325 4.18 -4.58 -9.92
N ALA A 326 4.05 -3.52 -9.13
CA ALA A 326 3.96 -2.14 -9.61
C ALA A 326 5.19 -1.73 -10.43
N ARG A 327 4.98 -1.10 -11.60
CA ARG A 327 6.04 -0.71 -12.53
C ARG A 327 7.08 0.22 -11.90
N ALA A 328 6.65 1.15 -11.03
CA ALA A 328 7.55 1.99 -10.24
C ALA A 328 8.62 1.16 -9.50
N ALA A 329 8.23 0.11 -8.78
CA ALA A 329 9.17 -0.79 -8.10
C ALA A 329 9.91 -1.74 -9.07
N TYR A 330 9.28 -2.13 -10.17
CA TYR A 330 9.89 -3.01 -11.17
C TYR A 330 11.07 -2.34 -11.90
N GLU A 331 10.93 -1.05 -12.24
CA GLU A 331 11.91 -0.26 -13.00
C GLU A 331 12.92 0.51 -12.14
N ALA A 332 12.75 0.57 -10.81
CA ALA A 332 13.63 1.35 -9.94
C ALA A 332 15.00 0.71 -9.69
N ASP A 333 16.05 1.51 -9.76
CA ASP A 333 17.38 1.18 -9.24
C ASP A 333 17.41 1.18 -7.71
N TYR A 334 16.63 2.07 -7.10
CA TYR A 334 16.54 2.26 -5.65
C TYR A 334 15.10 2.37 -5.20
N MET A 335 14.74 1.66 -4.13
CA MET A 335 13.46 1.84 -3.45
C MET A 335 13.67 2.57 -2.11
N ILE A 336 12.79 3.50 -1.77
CA ILE A 336 12.66 4.04 -0.42
C ILE A 336 11.29 3.64 0.10
N ASN A 337 11.24 2.93 1.23
CA ASN A 337 10.01 2.41 1.78
C ASN A 337 9.56 3.31 2.94
N MET A 338 8.66 4.26 2.66
CA MET A 338 8.08 5.18 3.65
C MET A 338 6.72 4.65 4.10
N ALA A 339 6.75 3.86 5.18
CA ALA A 339 5.55 3.33 5.81
C ALA A 339 4.98 4.29 6.85
N LEU A 340 3.87 3.88 7.47
CA LEU A 340 3.26 4.56 8.61
C LEU A 340 3.39 3.69 9.85
N MET A 341 3.31 4.28 11.04
CA MET A 341 3.12 3.53 12.28
C MET A 341 1.60 3.24 12.48
N LYS A 342 1.13 2.05 12.09
CA LYS A 342 -0.29 1.66 12.24
C LYS A 342 -0.45 0.39 13.07
N ARG A 343 -1.29 0.42 14.13
CA ARG A 343 -1.92 -0.81 14.63
C ARG A 343 -2.93 -1.24 13.56
N HIS A 344 -2.66 -2.33 12.84
CA HIS A 344 -3.50 -2.70 11.71
C HIS A 344 -4.80 -3.36 12.15
N SER A 345 -4.72 -4.20 13.20
CA SER A 345 -5.89 -4.82 13.84
C SER A 345 -6.02 -4.47 15.32
N ARG A 346 -7.25 -4.18 15.71
CA ARG A 346 -7.67 -4.13 17.12
C ARG A 346 -8.11 -5.54 17.54
N PRO A 347 -7.60 -6.11 18.65
CA PRO A 347 -8.12 -7.34 19.24
C PRO A 347 -9.63 -7.35 19.43
N THR A 348 -10.26 -8.47 19.08
CA THR A 348 -11.68 -8.77 19.25
C THR A 348 -11.90 -10.28 19.31
N ASP A 349 -12.89 -10.69 20.08
CA ASP A 349 -13.44 -12.03 20.22
C ASP A 349 -14.28 -12.49 19.00
N ASN A 350 -14.77 -11.54 18.21
CA ASN A 350 -15.69 -11.75 17.09
C ASN A 350 -15.15 -11.11 15.81
N TRP A 351 -14.10 -11.71 15.23
CA TRP A 351 -13.45 -11.14 14.06
C TRP A 351 -14.39 -10.99 12.86
N LYS A 352 -14.24 -9.86 12.17
CA LYS A 352 -14.81 -9.54 10.86
C LYS A 352 -13.77 -8.76 10.08
N ASP A 353 -13.89 -8.69 8.76
CA ASP A 353 -12.89 -8.02 7.89
C ASP A 353 -12.54 -6.58 8.31
N SER A 354 -13.52 -5.84 8.85
CA SER A 354 -13.36 -4.49 9.41
C SER A 354 -12.53 -4.40 10.70
N ALA A 355 -12.14 -5.53 11.31
CA ALA A 355 -11.16 -5.59 12.40
C ALA A 355 -9.70 -5.63 11.88
N GLY A 356 -9.50 -5.72 10.56
CA GLY A 356 -8.18 -5.78 9.92
C GLY A 356 -7.60 -7.19 9.87
N GLN A 357 -6.44 -7.33 9.22
CA GLN A 357 -5.92 -8.63 8.80
C GLN A 357 -4.67 -9.12 9.56
N THR A 358 -4.00 -8.30 10.37
CA THR A 358 -2.69 -8.63 11.00
C THR A 358 -2.36 -7.67 12.14
N GLY A 359 -1.30 -7.94 12.91
CA GLY A 359 -0.83 -7.12 14.04
C GLY A 359 -0.65 -5.63 13.69
N ILE A 360 0.41 -5.32 12.94
CA ILE A 360 0.80 -3.96 12.60
C ILE A 360 0.83 -3.72 11.09
N THR A 361 0.94 -2.47 10.69
CA THR A 361 1.43 -2.12 9.35
C THR A 361 2.52 -1.10 9.52
N ALA A 362 3.73 -1.54 9.15
CA ALA A 362 4.90 -0.72 8.92
C ALA A 362 5.49 -1.13 7.55
N THR A 363 6.80 -1.15 7.41
CA THR A 363 7.55 -1.26 6.14
C THR A 363 7.32 -2.58 5.39
N GLY A 364 7.31 -3.72 6.08
CA GLY A 364 7.09 -5.04 5.47
C GLY A 364 5.72 -5.13 4.82
N LYS A 365 4.65 -4.75 5.55
CA LYS A 365 3.29 -4.73 5.00
C LYS A 365 3.04 -3.57 4.03
N ASN A 366 3.79 -2.46 4.09
CA ASN A 366 3.68 -1.37 3.11
C ASN A 366 3.95 -1.84 1.66
N HIS A 367 4.75 -2.91 1.48
CA HIS A 367 4.95 -3.54 0.18
C HIS A 367 3.65 -4.07 -0.46
N PHE A 368 2.56 -4.32 0.30
CA PHE A 368 1.27 -4.74 -0.26
C PHE A 368 0.72 -3.71 -1.25
N GLY A 369 0.98 -2.41 -1.04
CA GLY A 369 0.65 -1.35 -2.00
C GLY A 369 1.47 -1.36 -3.29
N SER A 370 2.32 -2.37 -3.51
CA SER A 370 3.04 -2.60 -4.78
C SER A 370 2.54 -3.83 -5.53
N ILE A 371 1.54 -4.56 -4.99
CA ILE A 371 1.09 -5.86 -5.49
C ILE A 371 -0.19 -5.69 -6.32
N GLY A 372 -0.37 -6.44 -7.42
CA GLY A 372 -1.55 -6.32 -8.28
C GLY A 372 -2.88 -6.71 -7.64
N ASN A 373 -2.88 -7.69 -6.74
CA ASN A 373 -4.05 -8.12 -5.96
C ASN A 373 -3.62 -8.55 -4.55
N VAL A 374 -4.02 -7.80 -3.54
CA VAL A 374 -3.65 -8.05 -2.13
C VAL A 374 -4.55 -9.07 -1.42
N SER A 375 -5.74 -9.35 -1.95
CA SER A 375 -6.74 -10.20 -1.28
C SER A 375 -6.23 -11.62 -0.96
N PRO A 376 -5.45 -12.30 -1.83
CA PRO A 376 -4.88 -13.61 -1.54
C PRO A 376 -3.84 -13.57 -0.40
N LEU A 377 -3.06 -12.49 -0.31
CA LEU A 377 -2.01 -12.34 0.70
C LEU A 377 -2.62 -12.21 2.12
N HIS A 378 -3.79 -11.57 2.23
CA HIS A 378 -4.46 -11.35 3.52
C HIS A 378 -4.68 -12.62 4.34
N LEU A 379 -4.91 -13.78 3.70
CA LEU A 379 -5.10 -15.05 4.42
C LEU A 379 -3.82 -15.54 5.10
N SER A 380 -2.65 -15.26 4.53
CA SER A 380 -1.35 -15.69 5.06
C SER A 380 -0.82 -14.83 6.21
N ILE A 381 -1.39 -13.64 6.43
CA ILE A 381 -0.93 -12.68 7.45
C ILE A 381 -1.86 -12.55 8.66
N ARG A 382 -2.88 -13.42 8.75
CA ARG A 382 -3.78 -13.54 9.90
C ARG A 382 -3.15 -14.47 10.93
N ASP A 383 -1.99 -14.08 11.47
CA ASP A 383 -1.18 -14.94 12.35
C ASP A 383 -1.92 -15.38 13.64
N TRP A 384 -3.00 -14.66 14.00
CA TRP A 384 -3.95 -14.97 15.08
C TRP A 384 -5.00 -16.05 14.74
N SER A 385 -5.20 -16.39 13.46
CA SER A 385 -6.20 -17.38 13.04
C SER A 385 -5.85 -18.79 13.52
N LYS A 386 -6.86 -19.61 13.84
CA LYS A 386 -6.70 -21.06 14.15
C LYS A 386 -6.06 -21.89 13.01
N PHE A 387 -5.99 -21.34 11.80
CA PHE A 387 -5.31 -21.95 10.64
C PHE A 387 -3.85 -21.47 10.49
N ARG A 388 -3.42 -20.55 11.35
CA ARG A 388 -2.11 -19.90 11.41
C ARG A 388 -1.59 -19.99 12.84
N GLY A 389 -0.51 -19.26 13.13
CA GLY A 389 0.12 -19.19 14.44
C GLY A 389 1.56 -18.69 14.35
N MET A 390 2.25 -18.63 15.50
CA MET A 390 3.71 -18.57 15.50
C MET A 390 4.30 -19.77 14.75
N GLY A 391 5.33 -19.53 13.95
CA GLY A 391 5.94 -20.55 13.09
C GLY A 391 5.01 -21.01 11.97
N THR A 392 4.29 -20.09 11.33
CA THR A 392 3.51 -20.39 10.13
C THR A 392 3.87 -19.45 8.97
N TYR A 393 3.68 -19.93 7.73
CA TYR A 393 3.98 -19.17 6.51
C TYR A 393 3.28 -17.81 6.51
N ASN A 394 4.05 -16.76 6.27
CA ASN A 394 3.56 -15.38 6.15
C ASN A 394 4.17 -14.71 4.90
N SER A 395 3.32 -14.23 3.98
CA SER A 395 3.78 -13.70 2.68
C SER A 395 4.54 -12.38 2.77
N ILE A 396 4.53 -11.68 3.92
CA ILE A 396 5.35 -10.47 4.11
C ILE A 396 6.84 -10.82 3.97
N VAL A 397 7.25 -12.01 4.42
CA VAL A 397 8.64 -12.49 4.37
C VAL A 397 9.13 -12.61 2.92
N ASP A 398 8.30 -13.11 2.00
CA ASP A 398 8.62 -13.17 0.57
C ASP A 398 8.83 -11.76 -0.01
N LEU A 399 7.99 -10.79 0.35
CA LEU A 399 8.11 -9.40 -0.13
C LEU A 399 9.35 -8.69 0.45
N MET A 400 9.70 -8.96 1.71
CA MET A 400 10.93 -8.50 2.36
C MET A 400 12.20 -9.16 1.77
N ALA A 401 12.10 -10.38 1.24
CA ALA A 401 13.19 -11.07 0.58
C ALA A 401 13.36 -10.70 -0.91
N HIS A 402 12.28 -10.28 -1.57
CA HIS A 402 12.19 -10.10 -3.03
C HIS A 402 13.16 -9.04 -3.58
N GLU A 403 13.86 -9.36 -4.67
CA GLU A 403 14.99 -8.58 -5.21
C GLU A 403 14.65 -7.13 -5.58
N ARG A 404 13.38 -6.86 -5.96
CA ARG A 404 12.84 -5.53 -6.35
C ARG A 404 12.05 -4.81 -5.26
N LEU A 405 11.87 -5.44 -4.10
CA LEU A 405 11.16 -4.88 -2.95
C LEU A 405 12.14 -4.74 -1.78
N GLY A 406 12.06 -5.54 -0.71
CA GLY A 406 13.03 -5.44 0.41
C GLY A 406 14.49 -5.68 -0.01
N GLY A 407 14.72 -6.44 -1.09
CA GLY A 407 16.03 -6.58 -1.73
C GLY A 407 16.52 -5.33 -2.49
N ASN A 408 15.63 -4.36 -2.76
CA ASN A 408 15.91 -3.09 -3.45
C ASN A 408 15.76 -1.85 -2.58
N THR A 409 15.29 -1.99 -1.34
CA THR A 409 15.12 -0.86 -0.43
C THR A 409 16.47 -0.36 0.09
N LEU A 410 16.75 0.93 -0.18
CA LEU A 410 17.92 1.69 0.25
C LEU A 410 17.78 2.10 1.73
N VAL A 411 16.64 2.72 2.08
CA VAL A 411 16.27 3.10 3.45
C VAL A 411 14.81 2.72 3.73
N TYR A 412 14.59 2.19 4.93
CA TYR A 412 13.27 1.93 5.51
C TYR A 412 12.94 3.10 6.44
N ILE A 413 11.81 3.76 6.20
CA ILE A 413 11.34 4.93 6.96
C ILE A 413 9.93 4.65 7.45
N VAL A 414 9.62 5.06 8.67
CA VAL A 414 8.28 5.03 9.25
C VAL A 414 7.91 6.45 9.63
N ASP A 415 6.97 7.02 8.87
CA ASP A 415 6.22 8.21 9.27
C ASP A 415 5.37 7.83 10.50
N ALA A 416 5.71 8.44 11.62
CA ALA A 416 4.99 8.32 12.88
C ALA A 416 4.64 9.72 13.38
N MET A 417 4.29 10.64 12.48
CA MET A 417 3.70 11.94 12.85
C MET A 417 2.36 11.70 13.58
N TYR A 418 1.55 10.78 13.08
CA TYR A 418 0.29 10.33 13.66
C TYR A 418 0.17 8.80 13.60
N VAL A 419 -0.39 8.17 14.65
CA VAL A 419 -0.59 6.70 14.71
C VAL A 419 -2.06 6.32 14.58
N ASN A 420 -2.36 5.34 13.73
CA ASN A 420 -3.72 4.79 13.63
C ASN A 420 -3.94 3.64 14.66
N PRO A 421 -5.09 3.62 15.36
CA PRO A 421 -5.47 2.55 16.29
C PRO A 421 -6.11 1.34 15.58
N ILE A 422 -6.38 1.42 14.29
CA ILE A 422 -6.85 0.34 13.42
C ILE A 422 -6.52 0.73 11.98
N HIS A 423 -6.44 -0.22 11.04
CA HIS A 423 -6.08 0.04 9.64
C HIS A 423 -6.82 1.24 9.01
N ASN A 424 -8.13 1.41 9.27
CA ASN A 424 -8.93 2.57 8.83
C ASN A 424 -9.35 3.51 9.98
N GLY A 425 -8.47 3.73 10.96
CA GLY A 425 -8.75 4.55 12.15
C GLY A 425 -8.27 6.00 12.03
N ARG A 426 -8.96 6.92 12.73
CA ARG A 426 -8.43 8.27 13.00
C ARG A 426 -7.22 8.20 13.94
N ALA A 427 -6.33 9.19 13.89
CA ALA A 427 -5.15 9.25 14.75
C ALA A 427 -5.48 9.10 16.25
N VAL A 428 -4.56 8.49 17.00
CA VAL A 428 -4.54 8.51 18.48
C VAL A 428 -3.25 9.15 18.99
N ARG A 429 -3.34 9.69 20.20
CA ARG A 429 -2.21 10.25 20.95
C ARG A 429 -1.59 9.19 21.84
N PHE A 430 -0.28 9.27 22.07
CA PHE A 430 0.46 8.36 22.93
C PHE A 430 0.67 9.00 24.30
N LYS A 431 0.51 8.21 25.37
CA LYS A 431 0.49 8.71 26.74
C LYS A 431 1.88 8.77 27.36
N ARG A 432 2.70 7.75 27.15
CA ARG A 432 4.01 7.62 27.82
C ARG A 432 4.95 8.72 27.36
N ALA A 433 5.80 9.18 28.27
CA ALA A 433 6.91 10.07 27.93
C ALA A 433 7.80 9.41 26.86
N PRO A 434 8.22 10.13 25.79
CA PRO A 434 8.21 11.58 25.67
C PRO A 434 6.94 12.19 25.05
N PHE A 435 5.93 11.40 24.68
CA PHE A 435 4.76 11.87 23.94
C PHE A 435 3.75 12.63 24.82
N ASN A 436 3.59 12.23 26.08
CA ASN A 436 2.86 12.97 27.12
C ASN A 436 1.43 13.41 26.73
N ASP A 437 0.59 12.46 26.29
CA ASP A 437 -0.76 12.69 25.73
C ASP A 437 -0.78 13.58 24.46
N GLY A 438 0.35 13.68 23.76
CA GLY A 438 0.56 14.35 22.47
C GLY A 438 0.49 13.43 21.26
N TRP A 439 0.61 14.01 20.06
CA TRP A 439 0.86 13.23 18.85
C TRP A 439 2.24 12.57 18.92
N THR A 440 2.42 11.50 18.15
CA THR A 440 3.70 10.78 18.15
C THR A 440 4.80 11.55 17.46
N SER A 441 4.50 12.50 16.56
CA SER A 441 5.41 13.52 16.03
C SER A 441 6.84 13.04 15.79
N SER A 442 6.99 11.89 15.12
CA SER A 442 8.25 11.14 15.01
C SER A 442 8.52 10.63 13.61
N PHE A 443 9.81 10.45 13.30
CA PHE A 443 10.26 9.50 12.28
C PHE A 443 11.07 8.38 12.92
N LEU A 444 10.95 7.18 12.36
CA LEU A 444 11.92 6.11 12.56
C LEU A 444 12.56 5.74 11.23
N ALA A 445 13.86 5.47 11.20
CA ALA A 445 14.55 5.00 10.01
C ALA A 445 15.52 3.86 10.30
N SER A 446 15.78 3.00 9.32
CA SER A 446 16.73 1.89 9.41
C SER A 446 17.23 1.40 8.05
N ASN A 447 18.37 0.71 8.04
CA ASN A 447 18.78 -0.18 6.94
C ASN A 447 18.54 -1.68 7.26
N ASP A 448 18.02 -1.99 8.45
CA ASP A 448 17.60 -3.32 8.88
C ASP A 448 16.06 -3.40 8.92
N GLN A 449 15.51 -4.15 7.96
CA GLN A 449 14.07 -4.26 7.77
C GLN A 449 13.33 -5.09 8.81
N VAL A 450 14.03 -5.85 9.66
CA VAL A 450 13.39 -6.62 10.74
C VAL A 450 13.50 -5.83 12.05
N ALA A 451 14.60 -5.11 12.26
CA ALA A 451 14.78 -4.25 13.43
C ALA A 451 13.70 -3.15 13.49
N ILE A 452 13.42 -2.48 12.38
CA ILE A 452 12.41 -1.40 12.34
C ILE A 452 10.99 -1.90 12.59
N GLU A 453 10.63 -3.10 12.10
CA GLU A 453 9.33 -3.73 12.40
C GLU A 453 9.20 -4.06 13.89
N SER A 454 10.27 -4.58 14.49
CA SER A 454 10.34 -4.92 15.92
C SER A 454 10.15 -3.69 16.80
N VAL A 455 10.85 -2.60 16.47
CA VAL A 455 10.73 -1.31 17.17
C VAL A 455 9.32 -0.72 17.01
N VAL A 456 8.73 -0.75 15.82
CA VAL A 456 7.36 -0.24 15.61
C VAL A 456 6.33 -1.06 16.38
N LEU A 457 6.46 -2.39 16.42
CA LEU A 457 5.59 -3.24 17.23
C LEU A 457 5.72 -2.93 18.73
N ASP A 458 6.95 -2.70 19.21
CA ASP A 458 7.23 -2.32 20.59
C ASP A 458 6.59 -0.97 20.98
N PHE A 459 6.74 0.06 20.14
CA PHE A 459 6.04 1.35 20.33
C PHE A 459 4.52 1.17 20.36
N ILE A 460 3.93 0.50 19.38
CA ILE A 460 2.47 0.30 19.30
C ILE A 460 1.95 -0.47 20.51
N ARG A 461 2.60 -1.58 20.90
CA ARG A 461 2.12 -2.44 22.00
C ARG A 461 2.29 -1.83 23.39
N SER A 462 3.13 -0.81 23.54
CA SER A 462 3.30 -0.09 24.81
C SER A 462 2.13 0.83 25.18
N GLU A 463 1.30 1.17 24.19
CA GLU A 463 0.16 2.09 24.28
C GLU A 463 -1.18 1.40 23.96
N MET A 464 -1.17 0.36 23.12
CA MET A 464 -2.37 -0.28 22.59
C MET A 464 -2.23 -1.81 22.48
N PRO A 465 -3.23 -2.60 22.94
CA PRO A 465 -3.25 -4.05 22.72
C PRO A 465 -3.17 -4.41 21.23
N VAL A 466 -2.32 -5.37 20.86
CA VAL A 466 -2.15 -5.90 19.50
C VAL A 466 -2.68 -7.34 19.45
N VAL A 467 -3.07 -7.84 18.28
CA VAL A 467 -3.61 -9.21 18.09
C VAL A 467 -2.53 -10.29 18.21
N ALA A 468 -2.90 -11.52 18.57
CA ALA A 468 -1.93 -12.58 18.83
C ALA A 468 -0.97 -12.85 17.65
N ASN A 469 0.26 -13.28 17.99
CA ASN A 469 1.31 -13.69 17.04
C ASN A 469 1.76 -12.58 16.06
N ALA A 470 1.69 -11.31 16.48
CA ALA A 470 1.97 -10.12 15.65
C ALA A 470 3.40 -10.02 15.12
N ASP A 471 4.32 -10.76 15.72
CA ASP A 471 5.75 -10.88 15.45
C ASP A 471 6.14 -12.14 14.65
N ASN A 472 5.17 -13.01 14.29
CA ASN A 472 5.43 -14.24 13.54
C ASN A 472 6.29 -14.01 12.30
N PHE A 473 5.91 -13.04 11.46
CA PHE A 473 6.68 -12.72 10.24
C PHE A 473 8.09 -12.18 10.53
N MET A 474 8.32 -11.59 11.72
CA MET A 474 9.65 -11.10 12.13
C MET A 474 10.55 -12.26 12.53
N HIS A 475 10.02 -13.26 13.25
CA HIS A 475 10.72 -14.52 13.57
C HIS A 475 11.09 -15.30 12.29
N GLU A 476 10.14 -15.40 11.37
CA GLU A 476 10.30 -16.05 10.06
C GLU A 476 11.32 -15.32 9.18
N ALA A 477 11.27 -13.97 9.15
CA ALA A 477 12.22 -13.14 8.42
C ALA A 477 13.64 -13.26 9.01
N ALA A 478 13.79 -13.01 10.32
CA ALA A 478 15.06 -13.07 11.06
C ALA A 478 15.81 -14.39 10.86
N ASN A 479 15.07 -15.48 10.66
CA ASN A 479 15.61 -16.82 10.47
C ASN A 479 15.31 -17.40 9.08
N ILE A 480 15.11 -16.59 8.03
CA ILE A 480 14.67 -17.04 6.69
C ILE A 480 15.47 -18.22 6.09
N GLY A 481 16.72 -18.42 6.50
CA GLY A 481 17.53 -19.58 6.11
C GLY A 481 17.04 -20.93 6.67
N ASN A 482 16.41 -20.91 7.84
CA ASN A 482 15.80 -22.03 8.56
C ASN A 482 14.69 -21.49 9.49
N PRO A 483 13.54 -21.07 8.94
CA PRO A 483 12.51 -20.37 9.70
C PRO A 483 11.75 -21.34 10.63
N PRO A 484 11.13 -20.85 11.71
CA PRO A 484 10.34 -21.69 12.62
C PRO A 484 9.25 -22.54 11.94
N SER A 485 8.63 -22.05 10.87
CA SER A 485 7.65 -22.78 10.06
C SER A 485 8.21 -23.94 9.22
N GLY A 486 9.53 -24.03 9.06
CA GLY A 486 10.17 -24.95 8.13
C GLY A 486 9.92 -24.66 6.63
N ILE A 487 9.26 -23.54 6.31
CA ILE A 487 9.02 -23.13 4.92
C ILE A 487 10.34 -22.80 4.24
N ARG A 488 10.44 -23.14 2.95
CA ARG A 488 11.64 -22.89 2.15
C ARG A 488 11.51 -21.59 1.38
N TYR A 489 11.52 -20.47 2.10
CA TYR A 489 11.34 -19.15 1.49
C TYR A 489 12.29 -18.90 0.31
N GLU A 490 11.77 -18.22 -0.71
CA GLU A 490 12.59 -17.56 -1.72
C GLU A 490 13.49 -16.53 -1.03
N GLY A 491 14.74 -16.43 -1.50
CA GLY A 491 15.75 -15.62 -0.81
C GLY A 491 16.33 -16.22 0.48
N ARG A 492 15.98 -17.44 0.92
CA ARG A 492 16.60 -18.13 2.08
C ARG A 492 18.13 -18.16 2.10
N ALA A 493 18.77 -18.05 0.93
CA ALA A 493 20.22 -17.92 0.80
C ALA A 493 20.80 -16.70 1.56
N GLN A 494 19.99 -15.67 1.80
CA GLN A 494 20.34 -14.51 2.64
C GLN A 494 20.51 -14.83 4.14
N LYS A 495 20.11 -16.03 4.57
CA LYS A 495 20.08 -16.55 5.95
C LYS A 495 19.19 -15.80 6.96
N SER A 496 19.10 -14.46 6.94
CA SER A 496 18.48 -13.72 8.06
C SER A 496 17.50 -12.56 7.77
N LEU A 497 17.45 -11.96 6.58
CA LEU A 497 16.78 -10.67 6.28
C LEU A 497 17.13 -9.42 7.15
N GLY A 498 17.38 -9.55 8.46
CA GLY A 498 17.60 -8.54 9.50
C GLY A 498 17.70 -9.18 10.90
N VAL A 499 17.47 -8.41 11.97
CA VAL A 499 17.44 -8.89 13.38
C VAL A 499 16.12 -8.58 14.09
N HIS A 500 15.65 -9.50 14.93
CA HIS A 500 14.45 -9.34 15.76
C HIS A 500 14.80 -9.50 17.25
N GLU A 501 14.27 -8.61 18.08
CA GLU A 501 14.11 -8.76 19.54
C GLU A 501 13.13 -7.70 20.07
N HIS A 502 12.75 -7.84 21.33
CA HIS A 502 12.02 -6.83 22.10
C HIS A 502 12.93 -6.08 23.07
N TRP A 503 12.60 -4.82 23.37
CA TRP A 503 13.29 -4.04 24.40
C TRP A 503 13.08 -4.60 25.82
N ASN A 504 13.82 -4.08 26.79
CA ASN A 504 13.70 -4.43 28.21
C ASN A 504 12.31 -4.10 28.79
N ASN A 505 11.84 -2.86 28.62
CA ASN A 505 10.55 -2.35 29.09
C ASN A 505 10.16 -1.07 28.30
N PRO A 506 8.88 -0.64 28.32
CA PRO A 506 8.40 0.46 27.46
C PRO A 506 8.82 1.87 27.90
N ASP A 507 9.42 2.01 29.09
CA ASP A 507 9.82 3.32 29.62
C ASP A 507 11.29 3.60 29.28
N ASP A 508 12.19 2.65 29.57
CA ASP A 508 13.62 2.70 29.20
C ASP A 508 13.86 2.48 27.70
N ARG A 509 13.08 1.60 27.06
CA ARG A 509 13.16 1.24 25.62
C ARG A 509 14.53 0.75 25.16
N MET A 510 15.28 0.07 26.02
CA MET A 510 16.64 -0.39 25.72
C MET A 510 16.66 -1.80 25.11
N TYR A 511 17.26 -1.92 23.93
CA TYR A 511 17.55 -3.19 23.27
C TYR A 511 18.92 -3.75 23.67
N SER A 512 19.26 -4.96 23.22
CA SER A 512 20.49 -5.65 23.67
C SER A 512 21.78 -4.90 23.30
N ARG A 513 21.79 -4.08 22.23
CA ARG A 513 22.94 -3.21 21.92
C ARG A 513 22.99 -1.96 22.79
N ASN A 514 21.83 -1.34 23.08
CA ASN A 514 21.76 -0.22 24.02
C ASN A 514 22.32 -0.61 25.39
N LEU A 515 22.03 -1.84 25.84
CA LEU A 515 22.53 -2.43 27.08
C LEU A 515 23.95 -3.01 26.99
N LYS A 516 24.54 -3.08 25.79
CA LYS A 516 25.83 -3.76 25.50
C LYS A 516 25.85 -5.25 25.87
N THR A 517 24.68 -5.89 26.01
CA THR A 517 24.52 -7.31 26.38
C THR A 517 24.43 -8.24 25.16
N GLY A 518 24.15 -7.71 23.97
CA GLY A 518 23.97 -8.52 22.76
C GLY A 518 24.24 -7.77 21.46
N LYS A 519 24.05 -8.49 20.35
CA LYS A 519 24.23 -8.00 18.97
C LYS A 519 22.89 -7.80 18.24
N GLY A 520 21.84 -7.47 18.99
CA GLY A 520 20.47 -7.31 18.51
C GLY A 520 20.20 -5.98 17.82
N ILE A 521 19.23 -5.24 18.36
CA ILE A 521 18.78 -3.92 17.92
C ILE A 521 19.50 -2.83 18.73
N GLU A 522 19.70 -1.66 18.11
CA GLU A 522 20.04 -0.40 18.78
C GLU A 522 18.94 0.62 18.47
N LEU A 523 18.14 1.02 19.45
CA LEU A 523 17.27 2.19 19.30
C LEU A 523 18.13 3.44 19.55
N TYR A 524 18.36 4.24 18.52
CA TYR A 524 19.18 5.44 18.58
C TYR A 524 18.28 6.69 18.57
N ARG A 525 18.22 7.41 19.70
CA ARG A 525 17.46 8.67 19.77
C ARG A 525 18.27 9.80 19.11
N VAL A 526 17.69 10.39 18.07
CA VAL A 526 18.27 11.53 17.36
C VAL A 526 18.24 12.76 18.27
N PRO A 527 19.37 13.47 18.47
CA PRO A 527 19.37 14.77 19.13
C PRO A 527 18.79 15.83 18.17
N LEU A 528 17.84 16.62 18.66
CA LEU A 528 17.21 17.73 17.94
C LEU A 528 17.33 18.99 18.80
N ASP A 529 17.43 20.16 18.15
CA ASP A 529 17.45 21.45 18.82
C ASP A 529 16.04 22.05 18.85
N ALA A 530 15.42 22.06 20.03
CA ALA A 530 14.08 22.64 20.23
C ALA A 530 14.06 24.17 20.11
N GLU A 531 15.22 24.83 20.30
CA GLU A 531 15.41 26.29 20.26
C GLU A 531 15.91 26.79 18.90
N ARG A 532 15.96 25.89 17.90
CA ARG A 532 16.23 26.24 16.50
C ARG A 532 15.10 27.13 15.97
N PRO A 533 15.43 28.18 15.17
CA PRO A 533 14.43 28.92 14.41
C PRO A 533 13.66 28.02 13.45
N ALA A 534 12.33 28.06 13.51
CA ALA A 534 11.47 27.22 12.69
C ALA A 534 10.37 28.02 11.99
N ILE A 535 9.99 27.57 10.80
CA ILE A 535 8.74 27.94 10.13
C ILE A 535 7.72 26.87 10.53
N GLU A 536 6.80 27.26 11.40
CA GLU A 536 5.78 26.36 11.97
C GLU A 536 4.63 26.13 10.98
N TYR A 537 4.36 27.11 10.13
CA TYR A 537 3.63 26.92 8.88
C TYR A 537 3.90 28.08 7.91
N PHE A 538 3.78 27.79 6.62
CA PHE A 538 3.71 28.77 5.54
C PHE A 538 2.84 28.21 4.42
N TYR A 539 1.68 28.85 4.16
CA TYR A 539 0.68 28.34 3.22
C TYR A 539 -0.19 29.47 2.66
N SER A 540 -1.04 29.15 1.68
CA SER A 540 -2.01 30.07 1.08
C SER A 540 -3.46 29.59 1.27
N ASP A 541 -4.44 30.51 1.27
CA ASP A 541 -5.87 30.17 1.37
C ASP A 541 -6.37 29.26 0.23
N ARG A 542 -5.70 29.36 -0.93
CA ARG A 542 -5.94 28.61 -2.17
C ARG A 542 -4.62 28.29 -2.89
N ILE A 543 -4.61 27.21 -3.66
CA ILE A 543 -3.43 26.75 -4.43
C ILE A 543 -3.23 27.50 -5.76
N SER A 544 -4.29 28.15 -6.23
CA SER A 544 -4.40 28.77 -7.54
C SER A 544 -5.17 30.06 -7.45
N LYS A 545 -4.84 31.03 -8.32
CA LYS A 545 -5.74 32.13 -8.60
C LYS A 545 -6.07 32.23 -10.09
N ILE A 546 -7.30 32.64 -10.35
CA ILE A 546 -7.82 32.95 -11.67
C ILE A 546 -7.85 34.48 -11.80
N GLU A 547 -7.31 34.99 -12.91
CA GLU A 547 -7.38 36.43 -13.26
C GLU A 547 -6.89 37.37 -12.14
N ASP A 548 -7.73 38.34 -11.74
CA ASP A 548 -7.41 39.43 -10.81
C ASP A 548 -7.71 39.10 -9.34
N GLN A 549 -8.05 37.84 -9.05
CA GLN A 549 -8.22 37.36 -7.68
C GLN A 549 -6.94 37.58 -6.85
N SER A 550 -7.11 37.82 -5.55
CA SER A 550 -6.02 37.82 -4.59
C SER A 550 -5.91 36.48 -3.87
N VAL A 551 -4.70 36.15 -3.45
CA VAL A 551 -4.38 35.04 -2.56
C VAL A 551 -3.91 35.61 -1.24
N THR A 552 -4.26 34.99 -0.11
CA THR A 552 -3.71 35.37 1.19
C THR A 552 -2.69 34.32 1.61
N LEU A 553 -1.46 34.77 1.83
CA LEU A 553 -0.39 33.97 2.44
C LEU A 553 -0.49 34.08 3.95
N TYR A 554 -0.27 32.98 4.66
CA TYR A 554 -0.25 32.90 6.12
C TYR A 554 1.03 32.23 6.57
N TRP A 555 1.68 32.77 7.60
CA TRP A 555 2.84 32.15 8.19
C TRP A 555 2.90 32.33 9.70
N LYS A 556 3.62 31.41 10.32
CA LYS A 556 4.04 31.49 11.71
C LYS A 556 5.44 30.90 11.85
N THR A 557 6.24 31.57 12.64
CA THR A 557 7.62 31.19 12.94
C THR A 557 7.84 31.17 14.44
N SER A 558 8.94 30.54 14.87
CA SER A 558 9.39 30.51 16.26
C SER A 558 10.90 30.66 16.34
N ASN A 559 11.39 31.04 17.52
CA ASN A 559 12.80 31.04 17.94
C ASN A 559 13.81 31.85 17.10
N GLY A 560 13.37 32.51 16.02
CA GLY A 560 14.15 33.43 15.20
C GLY A 560 14.08 34.89 15.65
N GLU A 561 14.98 35.71 15.11
CA GLU A 561 15.14 37.14 15.41
C GLU A 561 14.59 38.03 14.29
N GLU A 562 14.70 37.58 13.04
CA GLU A 562 14.24 38.28 11.83
C GLU A 562 13.54 37.26 10.90
N VAL A 563 12.43 37.68 10.30
CA VAL A 563 11.67 36.87 9.32
C VAL A 563 11.55 37.67 8.03
N LEU A 564 11.86 37.03 6.90
CA LEU A 564 11.85 37.64 5.58
C LEU A 564 10.86 36.91 4.67
N LEU A 565 10.03 37.66 3.95
CA LEU A 565 9.21 37.16 2.84
C LEU A 565 9.79 37.73 1.53
N ASN A 566 10.33 36.87 0.68
CA ASN A 566 11.05 37.24 -0.55
C ASN A 566 12.21 38.26 -0.30
N GLY A 567 12.82 38.21 0.89
CA GLY A 567 13.89 39.12 1.30
C GLY A 567 13.43 40.37 2.07
N GLU A 568 12.14 40.69 2.05
CA GLU A 568 11.56 41.84 2.78
C GLU A 568 11.17 41.46 4.21
N ALA A 569 11.46 42.33 5.18
CA ALA A 569 11.20 42.05 6.60
C ALA A 569 9.70 42.05 6.93
N VAL A 570 9.25 40.99 7.62
CA VAL A 570 7.85 40.79 8.03
C VAL A 570 7.74 40.35 9.50
N ALA A 571 6.55 40.47 10.08
CA ALA A 571 6.30 40.00 11.44
C ALA A 571 6.34 38.47 11.53
N ALA A 572 6.68 37.93 12.71
CA ALA A 572 6.93 36.51 12.92
C ALA A 572 5.68 35.60 12.81
N ASN A 573 4.48 36.16 12.94
CA ASN A 573 3.20 35.47 12.81
C ASN A 573 2.18 36.47 12.22
N ASP A 574 1.90 36.35 10.93
CA ASP A 574 1.15 37.35 10.18
C ASP A 574 0.60 36.76 8.86
N SER A 575 -0.05 37.59 8.05
CA SER A 575 -0.59 37.24 6.74
C SER A 575 -0.44 38.39 5.74
N CYS A 576 -0.26 38.07 4.46
CA CYS A 576 -0.16 39.07 3.39
C CYS A 576 -1.08 38.72 2.22
N VAL A 577 -1.83 39.71 1.74
CA VAL A 577 -2.66 39.60 0.54
C VAL A 577 -1.81 39.91 -0.70
N VAL A 578 -1.63 38.93 -1.56
CA VAL A 578 -0.82 39.02 -2.77
C VAL A 578 -1.65 38.87 -4.05
N LYS A 579 -1.20 39.50 -5.14
CA LYS A 579 -1.84 39.44 -6.46
C LYS A 579 -0.79 39.20 -7.56
N PRO A 580 -0.05 38.08 -7.54
CA PRO A 580 1.04 37.85 -8.50
C PRO A 580 0.51 37.80 -9.93
N GLU A 581 1.10 38.53 -10.88
CA GLU A 581 0.59 38.56 -12.26
C GLU A 581 0.83 37.22 -12.98
N THR A 582 1.96 36.59 -12.68
CA THR A 582 2.39 35.27 -13.15
C THR A 582 2.42 34.26 -11.99
N SER A 583 2.60 32.97 -12.26
CA SER A 583 2.89 31.97 -11.21
C SER A 583 4.20 32.37 -10.52
N LEU A 584 4.17 32.46 -9.19
CA LEU A 584 5.29 32.96 -8.41
C LEU A 584 5.60 32.03 -7.22
N MET A 585 6.88 31.80 -6.99
CA MET A 585 7.39 31.15 -5.79
C MET A 585 7.66 32.23 -4.74
N TYR A 586 7.05 32.08 -3.57
CA TYR A 586 7.33 32.86 -2.39
C TYR A 586 8.26 32.07 -1.47
N GLU A 587 9.29 32.72 -0.97
CA GLU A 587 10.24 32.18 -0.01
C GLU A 587 10.05 32.89 1.32
N LEU A 588 9.72 32.12 2.36
CA LEU A 588 9.79 32.60 3.74
C LEU A 588 11.11 32.10 4.34
N ALA A 589 11.90 33.01 4.89
CA ALA A 589 13.16 32.71 5.53
C ALA A 589 13.18 33.24 6.98
N VAL A 590 13.75 32.46 7.90
CA VAL A 590 13.92 32.84 9.31
C VAL A 590 15.40 32.90 9.65
N LYS A 591 15.82 33.98 10.31
CA LYS A 591 17.20 34.22 10.69
C LYS A 591 17.40 34.25 12.20
N LYS A 592 18.64 33.96 12.63
CA LYS A 592 19.17 34.15 13.99
C LYS A 592 20.67 34.40 13.90
N GLY A 593 21.20 35.34 14.68
CA GLY A 593 22.59 35.78 14.59
C GLY A 593 22.99 36.28 13.20
N GLY A 594 22.06 36.91 12.46
CA GLY A 594 22.28 37.42 11.10
C GLY A 594 22.35 36.35 9.99
N THR A 595 22.21 35.07 10.32
CA THR A 595 22.26 33.95 9.35
C THR A 595 20.89 33.33 9.12
N VAL A 596 20.60 32.86 7.90
CA VAL A 596 19.35 32.14 7.59
C VAL A 596 19.44 30.73 8.17
N GLN A 597 18.41 30.34 8.93
CA GLN A 597 18.34 29.11 9.72
C GLN A 597 17.21 28.18 9.30
N ALA A 598 16.13 28.73 8.71
CA ALA A 598 15.04 27.96 8.10
C ALA A 598 14.55 28.68 6.84
N VAL A 599 14.16 27.90 5.82
CA VAL A 599 13.58 28.38 4.56
C VAL A 599 12.42 27.46 4.18
N GLN A 600 11.30 28.04 3.74
CA GLN A 600 10.20 27.29 3.14
C GLN A 600 9.71 28.01 1.88
N LYS A 601 9.53 27.23 0.80
CA LYS A 601 9.03 27.70 -0.49
C LYS A 601 7.55 27.38 -0.63
N LEU A 602 6.77 28.34 -1.15
CA LEU A 602 5.34 28.22 -1.43
C LEU A 602 5.07 28.76 -2.84
N VAL A 603 4.52 27.94 -3.73
CA VAL A 603 4.21 28.36 -5.11
C VAL A 603 2.73 28.71 -5.21
N VAL A 604 2.43 29.97 -5.55
CA VAL A 604 1.09 30.40 -5.94
C VAL A 604 1.01 30.42 -7.45
N ARG A 605 0.13 29.60 -8.03
CA ARG A 605 -0.07 29.57 -9.48
C ARG A 605 -1.09 30.60 -9.94
N SER A 606 -0.75 31.32 -11.00
CA SER A 606 -1.63 32.31 -11.63
C SER A 606 -2.10 31.81 -12.98
N PHE A 607 -3.41 31.88 -13.22
CA PHE A 607 -4.03 31.35 -14.41
C PHE A 607 -4.74 32.43 -15.24
N THR A 608 -4.69 32.27 -16.57
CA THR A 608 -5.62 32.91 -17.51
C THR A 608 -6.70 31.90 -17.83
N ASP A 609 -7.96 32.26 -17.59
CA ASP A 609 -9.08 31.41 -17.99
C ASP A 609 -9.18 31.33 -19.51
N VAL A 610 -9.39 30.12 -20.01
CA VAL A 610 -9.77 29.88 -21.41
C VAL A 610 -11.28 29.76 -21.48
N ARG A 611 -11.85 28.90 -20.61
CA ARG A 611 -13.30 28.79 -20.37
C ARG A 611 -13.59 28.00 -19.10
N CYS A 612 -14.51 28.51 -18.30
CA CYS A 612 -15.18 27.74 -17.24
C CYS A 612 -16.31 26.90 -17.86
N TYR A 613 -16.34 25.60 -17.55
CA TYR A 613 -17.43 24.69 -17.92
C TYR A 613 -18.22 24.33 -16.67
N ASP A 614 -19.50 24.69 -16.68
CA ASP A 614 -20.45 24.36 -15.62
C ASP A 614 -20.84 22.88 -15.70
N VAL A 615 -21.18 22.25 -14.57
CA VAL A 615 -21.69 20.88 -14.55
C VAL A 615 -22.98 20.68 -15.35
N LYS A 616 -23.78 21.74 -15.56
CA LYS A 616 -24.97 21.69 -16.44
C LYS A 616 -24.63 21.49 -17.93
N GLU A 617 -23.38 21.74 -18.32
CA GLU A 617 -22.88 21.51 -19.69
C GLU A 617 -22.36 20.07 -19.87
N ALA A 618 -22.27 19.29 -18.78
CA ALA A 618 -21.85 17.89 -18.83
C ALA A 618 -22.98 16.98 -19.31
N GLN A 619 -22.65 16.05 -20.21
CA GLN A 619 -23.45 14.86 -20.44
C GLN A 619 -23.23 13.88 -19.29
N THR A 620 -24.31 13.42 -18.66
CA THR A 620 -24.28 12.47 -17.53
C THR A 620 -24.47 11.04 -18.01
N GLU A 621 -23.67 10.11 -17.48
CA GLU A 621 -23.85 8.67 -17.66
C GLU A 621 -23.94 7.95 -16.31
N GLY A 622 -24.71 6.87 -16.25
CA GLY A 622 -24.76 5.95 -15.10
C GLY A 622 -25.17 6.62 -13.79
N SER A 623 -24.31 6.54 -12.77
CA SER A 623 -24.56 7.10 -11.43
C SER A 623 -24.27 8.61 -11.29
N ALA A 624 -23.97 9.32 -12.38
CA ALA A 624 -23.76 10.77 -12.35
C ALA A 624 -25.11 11.52 -12.26
N ILE A 625 -25.27 12.39 -11.26
CA ILE A 625 -26.47 13.22 -11.09
C ILE A 625 -26.05 14.68 -11.03
N VAL A 626 -26.68 15.53 -11.85
CA VAL A 626 -26.60 16.99 -11.75
C VAL A 626 -27.82 17.47 -10.97
N GLU A 627 -27.60 18.00 -9.77
CA GLU A 627 -28.64 18.61 -8.94
C GLU A 627 -29.00 19.99 -9.52
N ALA A 628 -30.29 20.28 -9.63
CA ALA A 628 -30.81 21.41 -10.41
C ALA A 628 -30.13 22.76 -10.08
N GLY A 629 -29.25 23.21 -10.98
CA GLY A 629 -28.60 24.52 -10.91
C GLY A 629 -27.53 24.69 -9.83
N SER A 630 -26.89 23.63 -9.34
CA SER A 630 -25.86 23.78 -8.27
C SER A 630 -24.60 22.93 -8.37
N PHE A 631 -24.69 21.61 -8.55
CA PHE A 631 -23.51 20.72 -8.55
C PHE A 631 -23.80 19.38 -9.21
N ALA A 632 -22.75 18.68 -9.65
CA ALA A 632 -22.78 17.26 -9.98
C ALA A 632 -22.28 16.42 -8.81
N GLU A 633 -22.87 15.26 -8.59
CA GLU A 633 -22.46 14.28 -7.59
C GLU A 633 -22.71 12.88 -8.15
N PHE A 634 -21.74 11.98 -8.00
CA PHE A 634 -21.93 10.58 -8.34
C PHE A 634 -22.63 9.89 -7.16
N ARG A 635 -23.82 9.32 -7.37
CA ARG A 635 -24.60 8.59 -6.34
C ARG A 635 -24.88 7.16 -6.82
N GLY A 636 -24.23 6.17 -6.20
CA GLY A 636 -24.31 4.79 -6.66
C GLY A 636 -24.08 3.74 -5.58
N GLU A 637 -24.04 2.48 -6.00
CA GLU A 637 -23.83 1.32 -5.11
C GLU A 637 -22.36 0.87 -5.09
N LYS A 638 -21.94 0.27 -3.97
CA LYS A 638 -20.52 -0.07 -3.75
C LYS A 638 -20.11 -1.24 -4.65
N GLY A 639 -19.31 -0.95 -5.68
CA GLY A 639 -18.68 -1.96 -6.54
C GLY A 639 -19.50 -2.38 -7.76
N SER A 640 -20.69 -1.80 -7.97
CA SER A 640 -21.58 -2.08 -9.11
C SER A 640 -21.83 -0.86 -9.99
N SER A 641 -21.78 0.36 -9.44
CA SER A 641 -22.05 1.58 -10.20
C SER A 641 -20.79 2.22 -10.77
N LYS A 642 -20.89 2.62 -12.03
CA LYS A 642 -20.06 3.64 -12.67
C LYS A 642 -20.93 4.84 -12.99
N GLY A 643 -20.34 6.02 -13.00
CA GLY A 643 -20.95 7.20 -13.60
C GLY A 643 -19.91 8.05 -14.30
N ALA A 644 -20.33 8.85 -15.26
CA ALA A 644 -19.43 9.78 -15.94
C ALA A 644 -20.07 11.16 -16.15
N LEU A 645 -19.21 12.18 -16.16
CA LEU A 645 -19.51 13.53 -16.62
C LEU A 645 -18.63 13.81 -17.83
N THR A 646 -19.25 14.04 -18.99
CA THR A 646 -18.53 14.30 -20.25
C THR A 646 -18.81 15.71 -20.74
N TRP A 647 -17.76 16.53 -20.82
CA TRP A 647 -17.80 17.86 -21.41
C TRP A 647 -17.17 17.86 -22.80
N GLN A 648 -17.70 18.68 -23.71
CA GLN A 648 -17.02 19.05 -24.95
C GLN A 648 -16.26 20.35 -24.71
N ILE A 649 -14.96 20.24 -24.44
CA ILE A 649 -14.10 21.39 -24.23
C ILE A 649 -13.49 21.85 -25.56
N ASP A 650 -13.19 23.13 -25.71
CA ASP A 650 -12.71 23.73 -26.95
C ASP A 650 -11.57 24.67 -26.61
N VAL A 651 -10.42 24.52 -27.28
CA VAL A 651 -9.20 25.26 -26.94
C VAL A 651 -8.55 25.92 -28.16
N PRO A 652 -8.05 27.15 -28.04
CA PRO A 652 -7.66 27.96 -29.20
C PRO A 652 -6.39 27.49 -29.92
N ALA A 653 -5.55 26.66 -29.27
CA ALA A 653 -4.33 26.11 -29.86
C ALA A 653 -3.90 24.83 -29.12
N THR A 654 -3.09 23.99 -29.79
CA THR A 654 -2.47 22.81 -29.17
C THR A 654 -1.43 23.25 -28.14
N GLY A 655 -1.38 22.58 -26.98
CA GLY A 655 -0.37 22.84 -25.95
C GLY A 655 -0.80 22.44 -24.55
N GLU A 656 -0.06 22.94 -23.56
CA GLU A 656 -0.30 22.72 -22.14
C GLU A 656 -1.41 23.61 -21.58
N TYR A 657 -2.32 23.00 -20.82
CA TYR A 657 -3.40 23.63 -20.08
C TYR A 657 -3.50 23.02 -18.67
N TYR A 658 -4.32 23.61 -17.82
CA TYR A 658 -4.72 23.02 -16.56
C TYR A 658 -6.24 22.89 -16.49
N LEU A 659 -6.69 21.81 -15.86
CA LEU A 659 -8.06 21.61 -15.42
C LEU A 659 -8.15 22.01 -13.95
N LEU A 660 -8.90 23.09 -13.66
CA LEU A 660 -9.14 23.58 -12.31
C LEU A 660 -10.55 23.16 -11.87
N PHE A 661 -10.62 22.19 -10.96
CA PHE A 661 -11.89 21.66 -10.45
C PHE A 661 -12.29 22.37 -9.16
N SER A 662 -13.49 22.96 -9.14
CA SER A 662 -14.12 23.48 -7.91
C SER A 662 -15.04 22.40 -7.32
N TYR A 663 -14.82 22.00 -6.07
CA TYR A 663 -15.57 20.91 -5.43
C TYR A 663 -15.91 21.17 -3.95
N SER A 664 -16.76 20.33 -3.35
CA SER A 664 -16.98 20.25 -1.89
C SER A 664 -17.48 18.85 -1.48
N GLY A 665 -17.35 18.49 -0.21
CA GLY A 665 -17.86 17.23 0.35
C GLY A 665 -16.84 16.49 1.21
N GLY A 666 -17.29 15.44 1.88
CA GLY A 666 -16.47 14.59 2.75
C GLY A 666 -16.21 13.19 2.19
N SER A 667 -16.24 13.03 0.87
CA SER A 667 -16.10 11.75 0.16
C SER A 667 -14.96 11.85 -0.86
N PRO A 668 -13.69 11.74 -0.42
CA PRO A 668 -12.50 12.03 -1.22
C PRO A 668 -12.15 10.94 -2.25
N VAL A 669 -13.17 10.26 -2.80
CA VAL A 669 -12.98 9.21 -3.78
C VAL A 669 -12.55 9.85 -5.11
N PRO A 670 -11.39 9.45 -5.67
CA PRO A 670 -10.89 10.02 -6.92
C PRO A 670 -11.62 9.49 -8.15
N SER A 671 -11.56 10.28 -9.20
CA SER A 671 -12.12 9.99 -10.53
C SER A 671 -11.03 9.79 -11.58
N TYR A 672 -11.41 9.07 -12.63
CA TYR A 672 -10.63 8.81 -13.83
C TYR A 672 -10.84 9.94 -14.83
N LEU A 673 -9.75 10.51 -15.35
CA LEU A 673 -9.78 11.48 -16.45
C LEU A 673 -9.50 10.79 -17.77
N TYR A 674 -10.43 10.92 -18.71
CA TYR A 674 -10.21 10.57 -20.10
C TYR A 674 -10.25 11.84 -20.97
N LEU A 675 -9.27 12.00 -21.84
CA LEU A 675 -9.26 13.00 -22.90
C LEU A 675 -9.29 12.27 -24.25
N ASN A 676 -10.24 12.62 -25.12
CA ASN A 676 -10.43 12.02 -26.44
C ASN A 676 -10.46 10.46 -26.38
N ASN A 677 -11.17 9.92 -25.37
CA ASN A 677 -11.29 8.50 -25.02
C ASN A 677 -9.98 7.79 -24.58
N GLN A 678 -8.86 8.50 -24.45
CA GLN A 678 -7.63 7.97 -23.85
C GLN A 678 -7.61 8.23 -22.34
N LEU A 679 -7.23 7.25 -21.52
CA LEU A 679 -7.05 7.43 -20.08
C LEU A 679 -5.80 8.26 -19.82
N VAL A 680 -5.97 9.42 -19.19
CA VAL A 680 -4.89 10.38 -18.89
C VAL A 680 -4.46 10.30 -17.42
N SER A 681 -5.42 10.07 -16.51
CA SER A 681 -5.13 10.02 -15.07
C SER A 681 -6.15 9.17 -14.31
N GLU A 682 -5.69 8.40 -13.34
CA GLU A 682 -6.54 7.77 -12.30
C GLU A 682 -6.59 8.61 -11.01
N ASN A 683 -6.09 9.86 -11.07
CA ASN A 683 -5.79 10.71 -9.92
C ASN A 683 -6.52 12.07 -9.91
N ILE A 684 -7.75 12.16 -10.43
CA ILE A 684 -8.56 13.35 -10.17
C ILE A 684 -9.20 13.19 -8.79
N GLY A 685 -8.37 13.32 -7.77
CA GLY A 685 -8.72 13.08 -6.38
C GLY A 685 -8.92 14.35 -5.59
N TYR A 686 -10.10 14.46 -5.00
CA TYR A 686 -10.57 15.62 -4.26
C TYR A 686 -10.36 15.39 -2.77
N LEU A 687 -9.85 16.37 -2.03
CA LEU A 687 -9.74 16.25 -0.56
C LEU A 687 -11.12 16.39 0.09
N ALA A 688 -11.30 15.93 1.33
CA ALA A 688 -12.49 16.28 2.09
C ALA A 688 -12.45 17.76 2.48
N THR A 689 -13.60 18.43 2.41
CA THR A 689 -13.81 19.81 2.84
C THR A 689 -14.75 19.85 4.04
N SER A 690 -14.66 20.90 4.85
CA SER A 690 -15.55 21.14 5.99
C SER A 690 -16.42 22.39 5.81
N GLY A 691 -17.62 22.37 6.39
CA GLY A 691 -18.57 23.48 6.31
C GLY A 691 -18.98 23.82 4.87
N SER A 692 -18.94 25.11 4.54
CA SER A 692 -19.24 25.66 3.21
C SER A 692 -17.99 25.90 2.34
N LYS A 693 -16.78 25.60 2.83
CA LYS A 693 -15.53 25.84 2.09
C LYS A 693 -15.49 24.94 0.84
N LYS A 694 -15.38 25.55 -0.34
CA LYS A 694 -15.04 24.84 -1.57
C LYS A 694 -13.55 24.53 -1.58
N GLY A 695 -13.20 23.35 -2.10
CA GLY A 695 -11.83 22.98 -2.44
C GLY A 695 -11.55 23.23 -3.92
N GLU A 696 -10.28 23.43 -4.23
CA GLU A 696 -9.74 23.53 -5.59
C GLU A 696 -8.77 22.37 -5.83
N PHE A 697 -8.75 21.85 -7.06
CA PHE A 697 -7.76 20.87 -7.51
C PHE A 697 -7.32 21.24 -8.93
N ALA A 698 -6.01 21.43 -9.13
CA ALA A 698 -5.42 21.79 -10.41
C ALA A 698 -4.66 20.59 -10.98
N PHE A 699 -4.94 20.22 -12.24
CA PHE A 699 -4.28 19.10 -12.92
C PHE A 699 -3.79 19.52 -14.32
N PRO A 700 -2.49 19.35 -14.66
CA PRO A 700 -1.95 19.71 -15.97
C PRO A 700 -2.39 18.69 -17.04
N VAL A 701 -2.67 19.18 -18.24
CA VAL A 701 -3.07 18.37 -19.40
C VAL A 701 -2.55 18.97 -20.71
N THR A 702 -2.10 18.12 -21.63
CA THR A 702 -1.88 18.52 -23.02
C THR A 702 -3.20 18.39 -23.80
N LEU A 703 -3.62 19.43 -24.51
CA LEU A 703 -4.82 19.43 -25.36
C LEU A 703 -4.48 19.82 -26.80
N THR A 704 -5.21 19.26 -27.78
CA THR A 704 -5.11 19.63 -29.19
C THR A 704 -6.06 20.78 -29.54
N ALA A 705 -5.67 21.65 -30.47
CA ALA A 705 -6.50 22.77 -30.93
C ALA A 705 -7.91 22.34 -31.38
N GLY A 706 -8.92 23.12 -31.03
CA GLY A 706 -10.33 22.83 -31.29
C GLY A 706 -10.97 21.95 -30.22
N LYS A 707 -12.00 21.21 -30.63
CA LYS A 707 -12.85 20.42 -29.73
C LYS A 707 -12.17 19.15 -29.24
N ASN A 708 -12.21 18.94 -27.93
CA ASN A 708 -11.76 17.75 -27.23
C ASN A 708 -12.91 17.20 -26.37
N SER A 709 -13.02 15.88 -26.30
CA SER A 709 -13.93 15.22 -25.36
C SER A 709 -13.22 15.01 -24.02
N MET A 710 -13.73 15.60 -22.94
CA MET A 710 -13.22 15.41 -21.59
C MET A 710 -14.25 14.65 -20.75
N LYS A 711 -13.95 13.39 -20.43
CA LYS A 711 -14.80 12.53 -19.58
C LYS A 711 -14.15 12.32 -18.22
N LEU A 712 -14.87 12.68 -17.16
CA LEU A 712 -14.56 12.33 -15.78
C LEU A 712 -15.42 11.14 -15.35
N GLU A 713 -14.81 9.95 -15.22
CA GLU A 713 -15.50 8.72 -14.81
C GLU A 713 -15.23 8.41 -13.32
N HIS A 714 -16.28 8.09 -12.58
CA HIS A 714 -16.22 7.80 -11.15
C HIS A 714 -16.65 6.37 -10.85
N LEU A 715 -15.96 5.71 -9.92
CA LEU A 715 -16.23 4.34 -9.52
C LEU A 715 -16.86 4.28 -8.12
N GLY A 716 -18.07 3.73 -8.02
CA GLY A 716 -18.71 3.39 -6.75
C GLY A 716 -19.62 4.47 -6.16
N LYS A 717 -19.52 4.65 -4.83
CA LYS A 717 -20.70 4.89 -3.99
C LYS A 717 -21.16 6.36 -3.91
N ARG A 718 -20.23 7.26 -3.57
CA ARG A 718 -20.50 8.69 -3.44
C ARG A 718 -19.21 9.47 -3.64
N SER A 719 -19.25 10.51 -4.46
CA SER A 719 -18.16 11.44 -4.67
C SER A 719 -18.28 12.69 -3.80
N ASN A 720 -17.25 13.53 -3.82
CA ASN A 720 -17.44 14.96 -3.60
C ASN A 720 -18.34 15.56 -4.70
N ARG A 721 -19.03 16.64 -4.35
CA ARG A 721 -19.80 17.49 -5.26
C ARG A 721 -18.84 18.30 -6.11
N ILE A 722 -19.02 18.29 -7.42
CA ILE A 722 -18.27 19.08 -8.39
C ILE A 722 -19.17 20.24 -8.83
N TYR A 723 -18.64 21.46 -8.93
CA TYR A 723 -19.41 22.65 -9.32
C TYR A 723 -19.08 23.08 -10.75
N SER A 724 -17.81 23.04 -11.11
CA SER A 724 -17.30 23.42 -12.43
C SER A 724 -15.92 22.83 -12.65
N VAL A 725 -15.50 22.85 -13.92
CA VAL A 725 -14.13 22.60 -14.35
C VAL A 725 -13.70 23.72 -15.28
N THR A 726 -12.69 24.50 -14.88
CA THR A 726 -12.14 25.56 -15.71
C THR A 726 -10.95 25.04 -16.48
N VAL A 727 -10.98 25.20 -17.81
CA VAL A 727 -9.78 25.04 -18.65
C VAL A 727 -9.05 26.36 -18.63
N ALA A 728 -7.80 26.34 -18.18
CA ALA A 728 -6.98 27.54 -18.01
C ALA A 728 -5.55 27.34 -18.52
N ARG A 729 -4.85 28.43 -18.80
CA ARG A 729 -3.41 28.44 -19.08
C ARG A 729 -2.66 29.05 -17.91
N GLU A 730 -1.57 28.40 -17.51
CA GLU A 730 -0.68 28.95 -16.47
C GLU A 730 0.08 30.16 -17.02
N LYS A 731 -0.03 31.30 -16.34
CA LYS A 731 0.75 32.51 -16.61
C LYS A 731 2.18 32.31 -16.09
N LYS A 732 3.00 31.55 -16.80
CA LYS A 732 4.41 31.37 -16.40
C LYS A 732 5.17 32.71 -16.52
N PRO A 733 6.12 33.03 -15.62
CA PRO A 733 6.98 34.18 -15.78
C PRO A 733 7.77 34.07 -17.09
N THR A 734 7.88 35.17 -17.83
CA THR A 734 8.79 35.26 -18.98
C THR A 734 10.23 35.21 -18.46
N ILE A 735 10.89 34.08 -18.67
CA ILE A 735 12.34 33.96 -18.46
C ILE A 735 13.01 34.84 -19.55
N PRO A 736 13.89 35.79 -19.18
CA PRO A 736 14.66 36.61 -20.13
C PRO A 736 15.57 35.78 -21.04
#